data_AF-A0A918PUQ3-F1
#
_entry.id   AF-A0A918PUQ3-F1
#
_cell.length_a   1.000
_cell.length_b   1.000
_cell.length_c   1.000
_cell.angle_alpha   90.00
_cell.angle_beta   90.00
_cell.angle_gamma   90.00
#
_symmetry.space_group_name_H-M   'P 1'
#
loop_
_entity.id
_entity.type
_entity.pdbx_description
1 polymer ?
#
loop_
_entity_poly.entity_id
_entity_poly.type
_entity_poly.pdbx_seq_one_letter_code
_entity_poly.pdbx_strand_id
1 'polypeptide(L)'
;MASITISHTRAEGTVLDGSAKGDGVYEIVKDHGFRWSRHVGIYIRNSRDKEAQHWRINGAKAALEAAGHEVTVEINEGERRTFAEAEADREERAEDRAERFGDRAGRAVASADARRATADNISRRFEFGQPILVGHHSEGKARRDAARIDANMRKSFEERDRASYWANRAAASEGYAEFRNNPQRTLRRLEKLRADLRAQERYRDQEKEAGREGGRHERLILDLTEEIEYWERVVAKAEAEGVKIWGPADFVAGDFVRTLGSWYEIERVNPKTLSIAWNLRLAPKQVMTCEDATDRGRVWTHTVDYTKVSARCPGDAMRAFMADGKVPGTKSAAEASEQQPASALREAEAANPKPKKKSTSDPKVPKKVFVECPIGGAEATMTWWNGGSRPHKDFQPVKLTPPDGEKFNRTIYGRNLRGEVARVLAEHGYECGPDDWALSRDRSGYVRTIKPVELAPVEPEPAPAEPEPAPEPEELRAAEPEPEPETPKIWGRADFKKGDFVQTENGWFEVTRANPRSVSVPGEPYLVQWALVTGRRSAAEMAEALAAAHAEEDQAEPEAPAEDTPGADGETPEGSEKTALTCENSESTRNHTDPPSVGNSDYPLHPTTKEAPPMPATTTRARKTAKADAPAKAEKKTAAPVAPAAKPVEIKTVQKRVPVDRIDRDPSQPRKTFDPVKLEELTGSMRELGQLQPVSLRYVPGTKRYVLVLGERRWRAAQAAGITELDAVVTHGLVEGDRETLARQVAENVGRADMTPIEEAESFKRLTDAEYSIDEVSKMVGKSPAYVGWRIDLLRLCEPAREALGKGHLPVGLAWYVSLLNCDNQMRFLTRYARGEFKSTRDAEAFAQAARTEEKRVEGQGSFFVLADEAAKPKDGQESLPTLDVPAEERERITTDRTKLVGKIDKLSVAGEILSELASADPEELALLLAGTPGGVPGHQLRIEHLRELTLRATKKLREAQAIASVRANAIEINPEAAASSSAA
;
A
#
# COMPACT_ATOMS: atom_id res chain seq x y z
N MET A 1 -4.76 37.39 -40.54
CA MET A 1 -5.18 36.18 -41.26
C MET A 1 -3.92 35.47 -41.70
N ALA A 2 -3.74 34.21 -41.35
CA ALA A 2 -2.64 33.37 -41.83
C ALA A 2 -3.25 32.29 -42.73
N SER A 3 -2.58 31.99 -43.85
CA SER A 3 -2.88 30.81 -44.65
C SER A 3 -2.28 29.60 -43.94
N ILE A 4 -3.13 28.62 -43.62
CA ILE A 4 -2.79 27.43 -42.84
C ILE A 4 -3.06 26.20 -43.69
N THR A 5 -2.10 25.28 -43.75
CA THR A 5 -2.29 23.99 -44.42
C THR A 5 -2.30 22.89 -43.38
N ILE A 6 -3.37 22.08 -43.34
CA ILE A 6 -3.40 20.83 -42.57
C ILE A 6 -3.12 19.70 -43.55
N SER A 7 -1.91 19.17 -43.50
CA SER A 7 -1.43 18.07 -44.33
C SER A 7 -1.60 16.73 -43.60
N HIS A 8 -1.95 15.68 -44.33
CA HIS A 8 -1.91 14.31 -43.86
C HIS A 8 -1.27 13.38 -44.88
N THR A 9 -0.20 12.70 -44.47
CA THR A 9 0.36 11.52 -45.15
C THR A 9 0.53 10.38 -44.15
N ARG A 10 0.51 9.12 -44.63
CA ARG A 10 0.81 7.96 -43.77
C ARG A 10 2.21 8.07 -43.15
N ALA A 11 3.19 8.58 -43.90
CA ALA A 11 4.57 8.75 -43.46
C ALA A 11 4.75 9.81 -42.35
N GLU A 12 4.25 11.02 -42.57
CA GLU A 12 4.54 12.17 -41.70
C GLU A 12 3.47 12.36 -40.62
N GLY A 13 2.28 11.79 -40.83
CA GLY A 13 1.11 11.92 -39.98
C GLY A 13 0.30 13.15 -40.36
N THR A 14 -0.45 13.69 -39.39
CA THR A 14 -1.21 14.93 -39.58
C THR A 14 -0.41 16.08 -39.00
N VAL A 15 0.03 17.00 -39.85
CA VAL A 15 0.80 18.20 -39.50
C VAL A 15 -0.02 19.43 -39.88
N LEU A 16 0.25 20.54 -39.22
CA LEU A 16 -0.32 21.85 -39.52
C LEU A 16 0.84 22.82 -39.74
N ASP A 17 0.92 23.28 -40.99
CA ASP A 17 1.93 24.20 -41.50
C ASP A 17 1.33 25.61 -41.65
N GLY A 18 2.20 26.64 -41.67
CA GLY A 18 1.78 28.05 -41.76
C GLY A 18 1.54 28.76 -40.42
N SER A 19 1.86 28.14 -39.27
CA SER A 19 1.80 28.82 -37.96
C SER A 19 2.81 28.32 -36.93
N ALA A 20 3.26 29.23 -36.06
CA ALA A 20 4.13 28.97 -34.92
C ALA A 20 3.38 29.02 -33.57
N LYS A 21 4.04 28.52 -32.52
CA LYS A 21 3.50 28.62 -31.15
C LYS A 21 3.68 30.05 -30.63
N GLY A 22 2.55 30.72 -30.41
CA GLY A 22 2.47 32.12 -30.00
C GLY A 22 1.41 32.90 -30.78
N ASP A 23 1.06 32.40 -31.97
CA ASP A 23 0.17 33.08 -32.93
C ASP A 23 -1.33 32.88 -32.62
N GLY A 24 -1.69 32.22 -31.51
CA GLY A 24 -3.07 31.89 -31.12
C GLY A 24 -3.69 30.69 -31.86
N VAL A 25 -3.16 30.32 -33.03
CA VAL A 25 -3.61 29.16 -33.83
C VAL A 25 -3.53 27.85 -33.05
N TYR A 26 -2.45 27.63 -32.29
CA TYR A 26 -2.28 26.40 -31.49
C TYR A 26 -3.38 26.26 -30.44
N GLU A 27 -3.76 27.36 -29.80
CA GLU A 27 -4.77 27.42 -28.76
C GLU A 27 -6.16 27.02 -29.30
N ILE A 28 -6.47 27.33 -30.56
CA ILE A 28 -7.68 26.89 -31.27
C ILE A 28 -7.63 25.37 -31.56
N VAL A 29 -6.58 24.89 -32.24
CA VAL A 29 -6.54 23.47 -32.68
C VAL A 29 -6.22 22.45 -31.58
N LYS A 30 -5.72 22.91 -30.43
CA LYS A 30 -5.35 22.07 -29.27
C LYS A 30 -6.50 21.19 -28.78
N ASP A 31 -7.71 21.72 -28.81
CA ASP A 31 -8.92 21.03 -28.30
C ASP A 31 -9.41 19.97 -29.31
N HIS A 32 -9.11 20.14 -30.60
CA HIS A 32 -9.23 19.10 -31.64
C HIS A 32 -8.11 18.04 -31.60
N GLY A 33 -7.25 18.07 -30.58
CA GLY A 33 -6.25 17.04 -30.29
C GLY A 33 -4.83 17.32 -30.81
N PHE A 34 -4.62 18.45 -31.48
CA PHE A 34 -3.28 18.84 -31.94
C PHE A 34 -2.33 19.17 -30.77
N ARG A 35 -1.04 18.94 -30.98
CA ARG A 35 0.04 19.15 -30.01
C ARG A 35 1.17 19.90 -30.70
N TRP A 36 1.91 20.69 -29.94
CA TRP A 36 3.07 21.40 -30.47
C TRP A 36 4.39 20.75 -30.01
N SER A 37 5.37 20.70 -30.90
CA SER A 37 6.76 20.39 -30.59
C SER A 37 7.73 21.30 -31.35
N ARG A 38 8.94 21.48 -30.82
CA ARG A 38 10.00 22.29 -31.48
C ARG A 38 10.55 21.68 -32.77
N HIS A 39 10.23 20.41 -33.07
CA HIS A 39 10.81 19.67 -34.20
C HIS A 39 9.80 19.31 -35.30
N VAL A 40 8.50 19.28 -34.97
CA VAL A 40 7.41 18.86 -35.89
C VAL A 40 6.35 19.97 -36.03
N GLY A 41 6.53 21.13 -35.39
CA GLY A 41 5.51 22.17 -35.38
C GLY A 41 4.24 21.72 -34.65
N ILE A 42 3.08 21.97 -35.25
CA ILE A 42 1.75 21.62 -34.73
C ILE A 42 1.29 20.32 -35.42
N TYR A 43 0.93 19.28 -34.66
CA TYR A 43 0.67 17.94 -35.21
C TYR A 43 -0.32 17.11 -34.37
N ILE A 44 -0.96 16.11 -34.95
CA ILE A 44 -1.78 15.14 -34.20
C ILE A 44 -0.90 14.01 -33.65
N ARG A 45 -1.02 13.71 -32.35
CA ARG A 45 -0.24 12.63 -31.73
C ARG A 45 -0.71 11.25 -32.20
N ASN A 46 0.24 10.39 -32.57
CA ASN A 46 0.03 9.00 -33.02
C ASN A 46 -0.82 8.88 -34.30
N SER A 47 -0.72 9.85 -35.22
CA SER A 47 -1.34 9.84 -36.55
C SER A 47 -0.46 9.20 -37.65
N ARG A 48 0.87 9.12 -37.44
CA ARG A 48 1.77 8.40 -38.36
C ARG A 48 1.37 6.94 -38.48
N ASP A 49 1.60 6.38 -39.67
CA ASP A 49 1.29 5.03 -40.10
C ASP A 49 -0.23 4.69 -40.07
N LYS A 50 -1.11 5.69 -39.93
CA LYS A 50 -2.57 5.50 -39.78
C LYS A 50 -3.37 6.42 -40.68
N GLU A 51 -4.60 6.00 -40.96
CA GLU A 51 -5.60 6.78 -41.69
C GLU A 51 -5.81 8.18 -41.09
N ALA A 52 -6.14 9.11 -41.97
CA ALA A 52 -6.47 10.49 -41.66
C ALA A 52 -7.64 10.53 -40.67
N GLN A 53 -7.44 11.25 -39.57
CA GLN A 53 -8.49 11.46 -38.58
C GLN A 53 -9.41 12.59 -39.06
N HIS A 54 -10.14 12.33 -40.16
CA HIS A 54 -10.98 13.30 -40.86
C HIS A 54 -11.85 14.14 -39.91
N TRP A 55 -12.47 13.53 -38.90
CA TRP A 55 -13.28 14.26 -37.92
C TRP A 55 -12.50 15.29 -37.09
N ARG A 56 -11.21 15.05 -36.79
CA ARG A 56 -10.34 16.02 -36.10
C ARG A 56 -9.83 17.08 -37.05
N ILE A 57 -9.45 16.68 -38.27
CA ILE A 57 -8.96 17.58 -39.32
C ILE A 57 -10.07 18.58 -39.68
N ASN A 58 -11.28 18.07 -39.99
CA ASN A 58 -12.44 18.88 -40.34
C ASN A 58 -12.90 19.75 -39.15
N GLY A 59 -12.88 19.23 -37.92
CA GLY A 59 -13.17 20.02 -36.73
C GLY A 59 -12.18 21.16 -36.50
N ALA A 60 -10.88 20.90 -36.64
CA ALA A 60 -9.85 21.92 -36.54
C ALA A 60 -9.92 22.95 -37.67
N LYS A 61 -10.21 22.50 -38.90
CA LYS A 61 -10.48 23.36 -40.06
C LYS A 61 -11.61 24.34 -39.75
N ALA A 62 -12.79 23.83 -39.35
CA ALA A 62 -13.95 24.65 -39.04
C ALA A 62 -13.68 25.67 -37.92
N ALA A 63 -12.95 25.27 -36.87
CA ALA A 63 -12.58 26.17 -35.77
C ALA A 63 -11.60 27.28 -36.20
N LEU A 64 -10.69 26.99 -37.12
CA LEU A 64 -9.76 27.97 -37.68
C LEU A 64 -10.43 28.92 -38.69
N GLU A 65 -11.31 28.41 -39.55
CA GLU A 65 -12.13 29.22 -40.46
C GLU A 65 -13.06 30.17 -39.68
N ALA A 66 -13.70 29.68 -38.61
CA ALA A 66 -14.49 30.51 -37.69
C ALA A 66 -13.67 31.60 -36.98
N ALA A 67 -12.36 31.41 -36.81
CA ALA A 67 -11.43 32.40 -36.29
C ALA A 67 -10.85 33.34 -37.38
N GLY A 68 -11.31 33.23 -38.64
CA GLY A 68 -10.89 34.09 -39.74
C GLY A 68 -9.54 33.73 -40.36
N HIS A 69 -9.14 32.45 -40.29
CA HIS A 69 -7.99 31.92 -41.02
C HIS A 69 -8.43 31.24 -42.32
N GLU A 70 -7.56 31.31 -43.34
CA GLU A 70 -7.74 30.57 -44.58
C GLU A 70 -7.09 29.20 -44.42
N VAL A 71 -7.85 28.10 -44.63
CA VAL A 71 -7.40 26.75 -44.28
C VAL A 71 -7.53 25.77 -45.44
N THR A 72 -6.38 25.33 -45.95
CA THR A 72 -6.25 24.25 -46.93
C THR A 72 -6.12 22.91 -46.19
N VAL A 73 -6.76 21.86 -46.69
CA VAL A 73 -6.64 20.50 -46.16
C VAL A 73 -6.18 19.57 -47.28
N GLU A 74 -5.02 18.95 -47.08
CA GLU A 74 -4.38 18.05 -48.06
C GLU A 74 -4.26 16.67 -47.43
N ILE A 75 -4.91 15.66 -48.00
CA ILE A 75 -4.91 14.29 -47.47
C ILE A 75 -4.47 13.35 -48.59
N ASN A 76 -3.26 12.79 -48.46
CA ASN A 76 -2.72 11.76 -49.35
C ASN A 76 -2.62 10.42 -48.58
N GLU A 77 -3.59 9.55 -48.80
CA GLU A 77 -3.57 8.17 -48.29
C GLU A 77 -3.11 7.14 -49.34
N GLY A 78 -2.84 7.56 -50.58
CA GLY A 78 -2.47 6.65 -51.68
C GLY A 78 -1.06 6.07 -51.53
N GLU A 79 -0.14 6.84 -50.95
CA GLU A 79 1.24 6.41 -50.64
C GLU A 79 1.28 5.59 -49.34
N ARG A 80 0.79 4.35 -49.41
CA ARG A 80 0.86 3.38 -48.32
C ARG A 80 2.28 2.78 -48.24
N ARG A 81 3.04 3.18 -47.22
CA ARG A 81 4.24 2.43 -46.77
C ARG A 81 3.83 1.05 -46.28
N THR A 82 4.64 0.04 -46.58
CA THR A 82 4.50 -1.32 -46.04
C THR A 82 4.79 -1.34 -44.54
N PHE A 83 4.29 -2.35 -43.83
CA PHE A 83 4.59 -2.49 -42.39
C PHE A 83 6.10 -2.59 -42.10
N ALA A 84 6.87 -3.21 -43.01
CA ALA A 84 8.31 -3.38 -42.87
C ALA A 84 9.07 -2.05 -42.94
N GLU A 85 8.76 -1.20 -43.92
CA GLU A 85 9.33 0.16 -44.04
C GLU A 85 8.98 1.02 -42.82
N ALA A 86 7.75 0.90 -42.32
CA ALA A 86 7.30 1.63 -41.14
C ALA A 86 7.98 1.17 -39.84
N GLU A 87 8.40 -0.09 -39.71
CA GLU A 87 9.20 -0.55 -38.56
C GLU A 87 10.68 -0.16 -38.70
N ALA A 88 11.25 -0.16 -39.91
CA ALA A 88 12.60 0.35 -40.17
C ALA A 88 12.74 1.84 -39.81
N ASP A 89 11.78 2.69 -40.24
CA ASP A 89 11.69 4.11 -39.86
C ASP A 89 11.53 4.31 -38.33
N ARG A 90 10.97 3.33 -37.59
CA ARG A 90 10.90 3.36 -36.11
C ARG A 90 12.25 3.02 -35.46
N GLU A 91 13.03 2.15 -36.08
CA GLU A 91 14.37 1.70 -35.66
C GLU A 91 15.42 2.80 -35.90
N GLU A 92 15.51 3.35 -37.12
CA GLU A 92 16.34 4.53 -37.45
C GLU A 92 16.05 5.70 -36.48
N ARG A 93 14.76 6.03 -36.27
CA ARG A 93 14.39 7.06 -35.30
C ARG A 93 14.74 6.69 -33.85
N ALA A 94 14.98 5.42 -33.51
CA ALA A 94 15.46 4.99 -32.20
C ALA A 94 16.96 5.21 -32.05
N GLU A 95 17.73 4.93 -33.08
CA GLU A 95 19.17 5.25 -33.18
C GLU A 95 19.39 6.77 -33.09
N ASP A 96 18.65 7.57 -33.87
CA ASP A 96 18.59 9.05 -33.75
C ASP A 96 18.33 9.52 -32.30
N ARG A 97 17.49 8.80 -31.56
CA ARG A 97 17.19 9.16 -30.15
C ARG A 97 18.34 8.76 -29.25
N ALA A 98 18.96 7.60 -29.50
CA ALA A 98 20.11 7.13 -28.77
C ALA A 98 21.29 8.11 -28.90
N GLU A 99 21.70 8.44 -30.13
CA GLU A 99 22.78 9.39 -30.41
C GLU A 99 22.52 10.75 -29.73
N ARG A 100 21.34 11.35 -29.94
CA ARG A 100 20.98 12.64 -29.30
C ARG A 100 20.89 12.59 -27.78
N PHE A 101 20.72 11.41 -27.17
CA PHE A 101 20.81 11.23 -25.71
C PHE A 101 22.26 10.98 -25.28
N GLY A 102 23.06 10.25 -26.07
CA GLY A 102 24.50 10.11 -25.93
C GLY A 102 25.21 11.47 -25.92
N ASP A 103 24.93 12.33 -26.90
CA ASP A 103 25.41 13.73 -26.96
C ASP A 103 25.09 14.57 -25.72
N ARG A 104 23.95 14.30 -25.08
CA ARG A 104 23.53 14.99 -23.85
C ARG A 104 24.23 14.42 -22.63
N ALA A 105 24.48 13.11 -22.62
CA ALA A 105 25.31 12.46 -21.62
C ALA A 105 26.75 12.97 -21.73
N GLY A 106 27.38 12.91 -22.90
CA GLY A 106 28.75 13.38 -23.15
C GLY A 106 28.95 14.85 -22.79
N ARG A 107 28.03 15.74 -23.16
CA ARG A 107 28.07 17.16 -22.72
C ARG A 107 27.93 17.32 -21.20
N ALA A 108 27.15 16.48 -20.54
CA ALA A 108 27.01 16.51 -19.08
C ALA A 108 28.28 15.96 -18.39
N VAL A 109 28.90 14.89 -18.92
CA VAL A 109 30.22 14.39 -18.46
C VAL A 109 31.28 15.47 -18.60
N ALA A 110 31.44 16.06 -19.80
CA ALA A 110 32.41 17.13 -20.04
C ALA A 110 32.19 18.35 -19.12
N SER A 111 30.93 18.70 -18.83
CA SER A 111 30.59 19.73 -17.85
C SER A 111 31.00 19.32 -16.43
N ALA A 112 30.69 18.08 -16.01
CA ALA A 112 31.04 17.56 -14.69
C ALA A 112 32.55 17.51 -14.46
N ASP A 113 33.32 17.08 -15.45
CA ASP A 113 34.77 16.96 -15.36
C ASP A 113 35.45 18.35 -15.44
N ALA A 114 34.94 19.29 -16.25
CA ALA A 114 35.40 20.69 -16.22
C ALA A 114 35.14 21.37 -14.86
N ARG A 115 34.01 21.07 -14.21
CA ARG A 115 33.71 21.50 -12.84
C ARG A 115 34.69 20.88 -11.84
N ARG A 116 34.97 19.59 -11.97
CA ARG A 116 35.90 18.86 -11.11
C ARG A 116 37.32 19.42 -11.22
N ALA A 117 37.84 19.54 -12.45
CA ALA A 117 39.14 20.17 -12.73
C ALA A 117 39.22 21.61 -12.21
N THR A 118 38.14 22.39 -12.25
CA THR A 118 38.09 23.73 -11.65
C THR A 118 38.23 23.67 -10.12
N ALA A 119 37.59 22.73 -9.44
CA ALA A 119 37.73 22.52 -8.00
C ALA A 119 39.15 22.05 -7.64
N ASP A 120 39.67 21.04 -8.34
CA ASP A 120 41.00 20.48 -8.12
C ASP A 120 42.10 21.54 -8.36
N ASN A 121 41.99 22.40 -9.39
CA ASN A 121 42.91 23.51 -9.65
C ASN A 121 42.89 24.61 -8.58
N ILE A 122 41.78 24.79 -7.84
CA ILE A 122 41.74 25.65 -6.66
C ILE A 122 42.35 24.91 -5.47
N SER A 123 42.06 23.61 -5.31
CA SER A 123 42.56 22.75 -4.22
C SER A 123 44.09 22.60 -4.23
N ARG A 124 44.73 22.51 -5.40
CA ARG A 124 46.20 22.47 -5.56
C ARG A 124 46.93 23.67 -4.95
N ARG A 125 46.23 24.79 -4.69
CA ARG A 125 46.80 25.94 -3.96
C ARG A 125 46.98 25.68 -2.47
N PHE A 126 46.38 24.60 -1.96
CA PHE A 126 46.31 24.21 -0.56
C PHE A 126 46.74 22.74 -0.38
N GLU A 127 47.58 22.22 -1.28
CA GLU A 127 47.90 20.78 -1.44
C GLU A 127 48.53 20.13 -0.19
N PHE A 128 49.05 20.94 0.75
CA PHE A 128 49.57 20.51 2.05
C PHE A 128 48.60 20.78 3.23
N GLY A 129 47.31 20.96 2.97
CA GLY A 129 46.27 21.04 4.02
C GLY A 129 46.32 22.31 4.88
N GLN A 130 46.78 23.44 4.35
CA GLN A 130 46.90 24.69 5.10
C GLN A 130 45.54 25.09 5.73
N PRO A 131 45.42 25.17 7.07
CA PRO A 131 44.18 25.56 7.71
C PRO A 131 43.84 27.03 7.42
N ILE A 132 42.54 27.38 7.48
CA ILE A 132 42.09 28.76 7.31
C ILE A 132 42.61 29.59 8.49
N LEU A 133 43.56 30.48 8.22
CA LEU A 133 44.15 31.38 9.21
C LEU A 133 43.12 32.47 9.61
N VAL A 134 42.40 32.23 10.70
CA VAL A 134 41.39 33.14 11.24
C VAL A 134 42.04 34.46 11.71
N GLY A 135 41.47 35.60 11.32
CA GLY A 135 41.99 36.93 11.63
C GLY A 135 43.12 37.42 10.71
N HIS A 136 43.61 36.59 9.79
CA HIS A 136 44.66 36.97 8.84
C HIS A 136 44.06 37.56 7.54
N HIS A 137 44.80 38.45 6.87
CA HIS A 137 44.33 39.12 5.63
C HIS A 137 43.97 38.13 4.48
N SER A 138 44.51 36.91 4.51
CA SER A 138 44.19 35.85 3.55
C SER A 138 42.87 35.12 3.82
N GLU A 139 42.27 35.26 5.01
CA GLU A 139 41.07 34.51 5.44
C GLU A 139 39.91 34.67 4.45
N GLY A 140 39.61 35.92 4.07
CA GLY A 140 38.53 36.23 3.13
C GLY A 140 38.77 35.67 1.71
N LYS A 141 40.01 35.34 1.34
CA LYS A 141 40.32 34.63 0.09
C LYS A 141 40.15 33.12 0.30
N ALA A 142 40.68 32.56 1.38
CA ALA A 142 40.59 31.14 1.70
C ALA A 142 39.12 30.66 1.83
N ARG A 143 38.28 31.39 2.58
CA ARG A 143 36.83 31.09 2.70
C ARG A 143 36.11 31.12 1.34
N ARG A 144 36.46 32.04 0.45
CA ARG A 144 35.88 32.13 -0.92
C ARG A 144 36.35 30.99 -1.81
N ASP A 145 37.63 30.64 -1.79
CA ASP A 145 38.16 29.53 -2.59
C ASP A 145 37.61 28.18 -2.08
N ALA A 146 37.46 27.98 -0.77
CA ALA A 146 36.76 26.82 -0.19
C ALA A 146 35.28 26.72 -0.65
N ALA A 147 34.52 27.82 -0.58
CA ALA A 147 33.15 27.86 -1.08
C ALA A 147 33.05 27.61 -2.60
N ARG A 148 34.07 27.97 -3.38
CA ARG A 148 34.15 27.70 -4.83
C ARG A 148 34.51 26.25 -5.13
N ILE A 149 35.36 25.61 -4.33
CA ILE A 149 35.62 24.16 -4.41
C ILE A 149 34.31 23.41 -4.18
N ASP A 150 33.67 23.66 -3.03
CA ASP A 150 32.39 23.05 -2.63
C ASP A 150 31.28 23.23 -3.69
N ALA A 151 31.07 24.47 -4.17
CA ALA A 151 30.07 24.75 -5.18
C ALA A 151 30.33 24.10 -6.56
N ASN A 152 31.60 23.91 -6.96
CA ASN A 152 31.91 23.19 -8.19
C ASN A 152 31.87 21.67 -7.99
N MET A 153 32.22 21.17 -6.81
CA MET A 153 32.09 19.76 -6.44
C MET A 153 30.63 19.31 -6.45
N ARG A 154 29.72 20.02 -5.76
CA ARG A 154 28.28 19.72 -5.81
C ARG A 154 27.75 19.71 -7.25
N LYS A 155 28.09 20.74 -8.05
CA LYS A 155 27.68 20.81 -9.46
C LYS A 155 28.31 19.72 -10.34
N SER A 156 29.50 19.24 -10.02
CA SER A 156 30.12 18.10 -10.71
C SER A 156 29.28 16.83 -10.49
N PHE A 157 28.85 16.56 -9.25
CA PHE A 157 27.94 15.45 -8.95
C PHE A 157 26.57 15.61 -9.65
N GLU A 158 25.94 16.79 -9.58
CA GLU A 158 24.66 17.07 -10.27
C GLU A 158 24.73 16.86 -11.80
N GLU A 159 25.86 17.22 -12.43
CA GLU A 159 26.07 16.97 -13.87
C GLU A 159 26.42 15.50 -14.16
N ARG A 160 27.07 14.76 -13.25
CA ARG A 160 27.24 13.30 -13.38
C ARG A 160 25.91 12.55 -13.27
N ASP A 161 25.06 12.91 -12.31
CA ASP A 161 23.71 12.33 -12.21
C ASP A 161 22.90 12.59 -13.49
N ARG A 162 23.03 13.80 -14.04
CA ARG A 162 22.42 14.17 -15.33
C ARG A 162 23.01 13.37 -16.49
N ALA A 163 24.32 13.11 -16.49
CA ALA A 163 24.99 12.28 -17.49
C ALA A 163 24.45 10.85 -17.45
N SER A 164 24.44 10.21 -16.26
CA SER A 164 23.87 8.87 -16.07
C SER A 164 22.41 8.78 -16.49
N TYR A 165 21.60 9.81 -16.19
CA TYR A 165 20.21 9.89 -16.63
C TYR A 165 20.02 9.93 -18.15
N TRP A 166 20.90 10.62 -18.88
CA TRP A 166 20.86 10.63 -20.35
C TRP A 166 21.49 9.37 -20.96
N ALA A 167 22.57 8.84 -20.38
CA ALA A 167 23.18 7.58 -20.80
C ALA A 167 22.20 6.40 -20.68
N ASN A 168 21.48 6.29 -19.56
CA ASN A 168 20.42 5.29 -19.38
C ASN A 168 19.29 5.42 -20.41
N ARG A 169 19.08 6.60 -20.99
CA ARG A 169 18.12 6.81 -22.09
C ARG A 169 18.68 6.53 -23.47
N ALA A 170 19.98 6.73 -23.67
CA ALA A 170 20.68 6.33 -24.89
C ALA A 170 20.63 4.79 -25.01
N ALA A 171 21.13 4.08 -23.99
CA ALA A 171 21.07 2.63 -23.89
C ALA A 171 19.65 2.04 -24.02
N ALA A 172 18.63 2.68 -23.41
CA ALA A 172 17.24 2.26 -23.56
C ALA A 172 16.63 2.57 -24.95
N SER A 173 17.27 3.42 -25.76
CA SER A 173 16.89 3.70 -27.15
C SER A 173 17.66 2.81 -28.13
N GLU A 174 18.95 2.54 -27.88
CA GLU A 174 19.76 1.49 -28.56
C GLU A 174 19.07 0.12 -28.46
N GLY A 175 18.70 -0.30 -27.25
CA GLY A 175 18.00 -1.57 -27.02
C GLY A 175 16.57 -1.64 -27.57
N TYR A 176 16.06 -0.61 -28.28
CA TYR A 176 14.70 -0.60 -28.82
C TYR A 176 14.44 -1.80 -29.73
N ALA A 177 15.34 -2.06 -30.69
CA ALA A 177 15.21 -3.16 -31.64
C ALA A 177 15.19 -4.52 -30.94
N GLU A 178 16.14 -4.76 -30.03
CA GLU A 178 16.24 -6.00 -29.24
C GLU A 178 14.95 -6.27 -28.43
N PHE A 179 14.45 -5.27 -27.69
CA PHE A 179 13.22 -5.41 -26.90
C PHE A 179 11.95 -5.56 -27.74
N ARG A 180 11.96 -5.05 -28.97
CA ARG A 180 10.83 -5.05 -29.92
C ARG A 180 10.74 -6.37 -30.68
N ASN A 181 11.89 -6.92 -31.07
CA ASN A 181 12.06 -8.14 -31.88
C ASN A 181 12.16 -9.42 -31.05
N ASN A 182 12.32 -9.32 -29.72
CA ASN A 182 12.31 -10.46 -28.78
C ASN A 182 11.26 -11.53 -29.15
N PRO A 183 11.67 -12.76 -29.54
CA PRO A 183 10.80 -13.68 -30.27
C PRO A 183 9.65 -14.19 -29.41
N GLN A 184 9.87 -14.45 -28.11
CA GLN A 184 8.81 -14.93 -27.22
C GLN A 184 7.73 -13.85 -26.97
N ARG A 185 8.08 -12.55 -27.00
CA ARG A 185 7.08 -11.45 -27.01
C ARG A 185 6.35 -11.36 -28.34
N THR A 186 7.06 -11.57 -29.44
CA THR A 186 6.50 -11.55 -30.80
C THR A 186 5.46 -12.65 -31.01
N LEU A 187 5.66 -13.86 -30.48
CA LEU A 187 4.64 -14.94 -30.52
C LEU A 187 3.30 -14.54 -29.90
N ARG A 188 3.29 -13.77 -28.81
CA ARG A 188 2.04 -13.25 -28.22
C ARG A 188 1.42 -12.11 -29.01
N ARG A 189 2.26 -11.31 -29.67
CA ARG A 189 1.81 -10.32 -30.64
C ARG A 189 1.07 -11.03 -31.77
N LEU A 190 1.65 -12.10 -32.31
CA LEU A 190 1.04 -12.97 -33.32
C LEU A 190 -0.26 -13.64 -32.85
N GLU A 191 -0.33 -14.20 -31.63
CA GLU A 191 -1.60 -14.72 -31.08
C GLU A 191 -2.71 -13.66 -31.13
N LYS A 192 -2.40 -12.42 -30.72
CA LYS A 192 -3.36 -11.32 -30.70
C LYS A 192 -3.70 -10.85 -32.11
N LEU A 193 -2.72 -10.60 -32.96
CA LEU A 193 -2.91 -10.16 -34.35
C LEU A 193 -3.76 -11.16 -35.13
N ARG A 194 -3.51 -12.47 -34.99
CA ARG A 194 -4.34 -13.53 -35.59
C ARG A 194 -5.75 -13.59 -35.00
N ALA A 195 -5.99 -13.11 -33.77
CA ALA A 195 -7.33 -12.98 -33.21
C ALA A 195 -8.05 -11.71 -33.71
N ASP A 196 -7.31 -10.60 -33.83
CA ASP A 196 -7.79 -9.32 -34.36
C ASP A 196 -8.12 -9.47 -35.87
N LEU A 197 -7.29 -10.17 -36.66
CA LEU A 197 -7.52 -10.52 -38.07
C LEU A 197 -8.85 -11.27 -38.25
N ARG A 198 -9.02 -12.39 -37.52
CA ARG A 198 -10.27 -13.16 -37.50
C ARG A 198 -11.47 -12.32 -37.08
N ALA A 199 -11.29 -11.27 -36.28
CA ALA A 199 -12.37 -10.35 -35.95
C ALA A 199 -12.71 -9.41 -37.10
N GLN A 200 -11.72 -8.86 -37.82
CA GLN A 200 -11.95 -8.03 -39.01
C GLN A 200 -12.59 -8.83 -40.15
N GLU A 201 -12.18 -10.08 -40.37
CA GLU A 201 -12.82 -11.00 -41.32
C GLU A 201 -14.31 -11.15 -41.03
N ARG A 202 -14.68 -11.47 -39.77
CA ARG A 202 -16.10 -11.56 -39.37
C ARG A 202 -16.86 -10.24 -39.56
N TYR A 203 -16.25 -9.09 -39.33
CA TYR A 203 -16.91 -7.80 -39.55
C TYR A 203 -17.11 -7.50 -41.04
N ARG A 204 -16.12 -7.79 -41.90
CA ARG A 204 -16.24 -7.72 -43.35
C ARG A 204 -17.39 -8.62 -43.84
N ASP A 205 -17.46 -9.84 -43.33
CA ASP A 205 -18.47 -10.81 -43.76
C ASP A 205 -19.88 -10.38 -43.31
N GLN A 206 -20.02 -9.85 -42.08
CA GLN A 206 -21.26 -9.24 -41.60
C GLN A 206 -21.67 -7.99 -42.38
N GLU A 207 -20.73 -7.15 -42.83
CA GLU A 207 -21.03 -6.00 -43.69
C GLU A 207 -21.53 -6.45 -45.07
N LYS A 208 -20.90 -7.47 -45.67
CA LYS A 208 -21.34 -8.07 -46.94
C LYS A 208 -22.71 -8.73 -46.83
N GLU A 209 -22.97 -9.48 -45.76
CA GLU A 209 -24.31 -10.04 -45.45
C GLU A 209 -25.37 -8.94 -45.27
N ALA A 210 -24.99 -7.79 -44.69
CA ALA A 210 -25.87 -6.63 -44.50
C ALA A 210 -26.01 -5.75 -45.76
N GLY A 211 -25.43 -6.13 -46.91
CA GLY A 211 -25.46 -5.35 -48.15
C GLY A 211 -24.71 -4.02 -48.08
N ARG A 212 -23.73 -3.88 -47.17
CA ARG A 212 -22.91 -2.68 -47.00
C ARG A 212 -21.48 -2.97 -47.47
N GLU A 213 -21.02 -2.32 -48.53
CA GLU A 213 -19.63 -2.46 -48.99
C GLU A 213 -18.70 -1.49 -48.25
N GLY A 214 -18.29 -1.87 -47.04
CA GLY A 214 -17.33 -1.12 -46.23
C GLY A 214 -15.88 -1.49 -46.54
N GLY A 215 -15.25 -0.79 -47.49
CA GLY A 215 -13.82 -0.99 -47.84
C GLY A 215 -12.80 -0.70 -46.71
N ARG A 216 -13.25 -0.40 -45.49
CA ARG A 216 -12.43 -0.20 -44.29
C ARG A 216 -11.94 -1.52 -43.70
N HIS A 217 -12.82 -2.52 -43.61
CA HIS A 217 -12.43 -3.80 -42.99
C HIS A 217 -11.43 -4.58 -43.86
N GLU A 218 -11.53 -4.47 -45.19
CA GLU A 218 -10.57 -5.07 -46.13
C GLU A 218 -9.18 -4.43 -46.03
N ARG A 219 -9.10 -3.10 -45.88
CA ARG A 219 -7.83 -2.40 -45.57
C ARG A 219 -7.20 -2.85 -44.25
N LEU A 220 -8.00 -2.97 -43.19
CA LEU A 220 -7.52 -3.44 -41.88
C LEU A 220 -7.07 -4.90 -41.91
N ILE A 221 -7.69 -5.74 -42.73
CA ILE A 221 -7.25 -7.13 -42.96
C ILE A 221 -5.86 -7.12 -43.61
N LEU A 222 -5.65 -6.32 -44.67
CA LEU A 222 -4.36 -6.19 -45.36
C LEU A 222 -3.24 -5.68 -44.43
N ASP A 223 -3.50 -4.62 -43.66
CA ASP A 223 -2.56 -4.08 -42.66
C ASP A 223 -2.19 -5.15 -41.60
N LEU A 224 -3.16 -5.98 -41.16
CA LEU A 224 -2.93 -7.05 -40.19
C LEU A 224 -2.18 -8.26 -40.79
N THR A 225 -2.45 -8.63 -42.04
CA THR A 225 -1.72 -9.74 -42.70
C THR A 225 -0.24 -9.39 -42.90
N GLU A 226 0.08 -8.19 -43.36
CA GLU A 226 1.47 -7.75 -43.50
C GLU A 226 2.20 -7.65 -42.15
N GLU A 227 1.52 -7.16 -41.09
CA GLU A 227 2.11 -7.15 -39.74
C GLU A 227 2.38 -8.59 -39.25
N ILE A 228 1.48 -9.54 -39.51
CA ILE A 228 1.68 -10.96 -39.18
C ILE A 228 2.88 -11.55 -39.93
N GLU A 229 2.93 -11.41 -41.26
CA GLU A 229 4.01 -11.92 -42.10
C GLU A 229 5.38 -11.32 -41.74
N TYR A 230 5.44 -10.05 -41.36
CA TYR A 230 6.66 -9.43 -40.85
C TYR A 230 7.11 -10.07 -39.53
N TRP A 231 6.21 -10.19 -38.54
CA TRP A 231 6.55 -10.76 -37.25
C TRP A 231 6.87 -12.26 -37.31
N GLU A 232 6.25 -13.01 -38.23
CA GLU A 232 6.60 -14.41 -38.50
C GLU A 232 8.01 -14.54 -39.09
N ARG A 233 8.40 -13.66 -40.02
CA ARG A 233 9.80 -13.60 -40.52
C ARG A 233 10.80 -13.26 -39.42
N VAL A 234 10.46 -12.35 -38.49
CA VAL A 234 11.32 -12.02 -37.34
C VAL A 234 11.50 -13.22 -36.40
N VAL A 235 10.43 -13.99 -36.13
CA VAL A 235 10.50 -15.20 -35.32
C VAL A 235 11.33 -16.29 -36.03
N ALA A 236 11.07 -16.56 -37.30
CA ALA A 236 11.81 -17.55 -38.09
C ALA A 236 13.31 -17.21 -38.21
N LYS A 237 13.66 -15.92 -38.32
CA LYS A 237 15.04 -15.45 -38.27
C LYS A 237 15.69 -15.77 -36.91
N ALA A 238 15.01 -15.48 -35.80
CA ALA A 238 15.52 -15.77 -34.47
C ALA A 238 15.67 -17.29 -34.21
N GLU A 239 14.77 -18.12 -34.73
CA GLU A 239 14.90 -19.58 -34.68
C GLU A 239 16.11 -20.06 -35.50
N ALA A 240 16.34 -19.50 -36.69
CA ALA A 240 17.52 -19.80 -37.53
C ALA A 240 18.84 -19.33 -36.90
N GLU A 241 18.82 -18.26 -36.11
CA GLU A 241 19.94 -17.79 -35.27
C GLU A 241 20.15 -18.64 -34.00
N GLY A 242 19.36 -19.70 -33.81
CA GLY A 242 19.50 -20.65 -32.71
C GLY A 242 18.84 -20.22 -31.39
N VAL A 243 17.98 -19.19 -31.40
CA VAL A 243 17.27 -18.76 -30.19
C VAL A 243 16.19 -19.76 -29.82
N LYS A 244 16.43 -20.55 -28.76
CA LYS A 244 15.44 -21.50 -28.23
C LYS A 244 14.17 -20.76 -27.79
N ILE A 245 13.07 -21.06 -28.47
CA ILE A 245 11.72 -20.67 -28.07
C ILE A 245 11.19 -21.71 -27.08
N TRP A 246 10.74 -21.24 -25.92
CA TRP A 246 10.17 -22.05 -24.85
C TRP A 246 8.63 -22.04 -24.94
N GLY A 247 8.03 -23.23 -25.00
CA GLY A 247 6.59 -23.44 -24.92
C GLY A 247 6.20 -24.39 -23.78
N PRO A 248 4.89 -24.62 -23.54
CA PRO A 248 4.45 -25.59 -22.55
C PRO A 248 4.92 -27.01 -22.85
N ALA A 249 5.16 -27.35 -24.13
CA ALA A 249 5.67 -28.64 -24.56
C ALA A 249 7.07 -28.96 -24.00
N ASP A 250 7.90 -27.96 -23.67
CA ASP A 250 9.27 -28.16 -23.22
C ASP A 250 9.45 -28.52 -21.73
N PHE A 251 8.39 -28.49 -20.89
CA PHE A 251 8.53 -28.63 -19.42
C PHE A 251 7.60 -29.67 -18.79
N VAL A 252 8.07 -30.33 -17.74
CA VAL A 252 7.27 -31.21 -16.86
C VAL A 252 7.22 -30.63 -15.44
N ALA A 253 6.22 -31.00 -14.63
CA ALA A 253 6.18 -30.63 -13.23
C ALA A 253 7.30 -31.36 -12.45
N GLY A 254 8.04 -30.65 -11.61
CA GLY A 254 9.26 -31.14 -10.96
C GLY A 254 10.56 -30.91 -11.75
N ASP A 255 10.49 -30.38 -12.98
CA ASP A 255 11.68 -29.81 -13.66
C ASP A 255 12.10 -28.50 -13.00
N PHE A 256 13.35 -28.09 -13.19
CA PHE A 256 13.86 -26.79 -12.78
C PHE A 256 13.97 -25.82 -13.95
N VAL A 257 13.64 -24.56 -13.70
CA VAL A 257 13.70 -23.48 -14.68
C VAL A 257 14.58 -22.33 -14.19
N ARG A 258 15.45 -21.83 -15.07
CA ARG A 258 16.29 -20.66 -14.77
C ARG A 258 15.57 -19.39 -15.18
N THR A 259 15.39 -18.48 -14.23
CA THR A 259 14.81 -17.14 -14.44
C THR A 259 15.34 -16.17 -13.38
N LEU A 260 15.38 -14.86 -13.66
CA LEU A 260 15.87 -13.85 -12.71
C LEU A 260 17.26 -14.15 -12.10
N GLY A 261 18.12 -14.90 -12.80
CA GLY A 261 19.45 -15.33 -12.35
C GLY A 261 19.50 -16.70 -11.65
N SER A 262 18.43 -17.10 -10.96
CA SER A 262 18.34 -18.31 -10.14
C SER A 262 17.58 -19.46 -10.80
N TRP A 263 17.69 -20.66 -10.22
CA TRP A 263 16.90 -21.84 -10.56
C TRP A 263 15.70 -22.01 -9.63
N TYR A 264 14.56 -22.40 -10.18
CA TYR A 264 13.33 -22.63 -9.42
C TYR A 264 12.64 -23.92 -9.90
N GLU A 265 12.15 -24.72 -8.97
CA GLU A 265 11.37 -25.92 -9.27
C GLU A 265 9.98 -25.55 -9.81
N ILE A 266 9.49 -26.27 -10.82
CA ILE A 266 8.16 -26.08 -11.42
C ILE A 266 7.13 -26.92 -10.64
N GLU A 267 6.27 -26.28 -9.86
CA GLU A 267 5.09 -26.93 -9.26
C GLU A 267 4.10 -27.36 -10.35
N ARG A 268 3.86 -26.49 -11.34
CA ARG A 268 2.82 -26.71 -12.36
C ARG A 268 3.07 -25.96 -13.67
N VAL A 269 2.99 -26.68 -14.77
CA VAL A 269 3.01 -26.13 -16.15
C VAL A 269 1.59 -25.68 -16.54
N ASN A 270 1.44 -24.44 -17.03
CA ASN A 270 0.18 -23.92 -17.60
C ASN A 270 0.36 -23.61 -19.09
N PRO A 271 -0.71 -23.52 -19.91
CA PRO A 271 -0.58 -23.26 -21.34
C PRO A 271 0.19 -21.99 -21.73
N LYS A 272 0.26 -20.96 -20.87
CA LYS A 272 0.94 -19.68 -21.16
C LYS A 272 2.02 -19.28 -20.14
N THR A 273 2.16 -20.04 -19.05
CA THR A 273 2.99 -19.68 -17.88
C THR A 273 3.47 -20.93 -17.12
N LEU A 274 4.51 -20.77 -16.31
CA LEU A 274 4.95 -21.76 -15.32
C LEU A 274 4.56 -21.28 -13.91
N SER A 275 4.16 -22.20 -13.05
CA SER A 275 3.99 -21.94 -11.61
C SER A 275 5.23 -22.50 -10.93
N ILE A 276 6.13 -21.63 -10.49
CA ILE A 276 7.40 -22.01 -9.89
C ILE A 276 7.35 -21.87 -8.36
N ALA A 277 8.11 -22.69 -7.65
CA ALA A 277 8.41 -22.52 -6.23
C ALA A 277 8.95 -21.09 -5.97
N TRP A 278 8.37 -20.36 -5.02
CA TRP A 278 8.80 -18.99 -4.72
C TRP A 278 8.50 -18.60 -3.28
N ASN A 279 9.54 -18.18 -2.55
CA ASN A 279 9.40 -17.69 -1.18
C ASN A 279 10.08 -16.32 -1.03
N LEU A 280 9.30 -15.28 -0.72
CA LEU A 280 9.80 -13.91 -0.57
C LEU A 280 10.83 -13.77 0.58
N ARG A 281 10.80 -14.65 1.59
CA ARG A 281 11.77 -14.63 2.70
C ARG A 281 13.14 -15.21 2.32
N LEU A 282 13.17 -16.08 1.32
CA LEU A 282 14.38 -16.79 0.88
C LEU A 282 14.91 -16.27 -0.47
N ALA A 283 14.13 -15.44 -1.18
CA ALA A 283 14.56 -14.87 -2.45
C ALA A 283 15.54 -13.70 -2.25
N PRO A 284 16.69 -13.66 -2.95
CA PRO A 284 17.14 -14.62 -3.97
C PRO A 284 17.91 -15.82 -3.37
N LYS A 285 17.39 -17.04 -3.56
CA LYS A 285 18.13 -18.30 -3.36
C LYS A 285 18.67 -18.75 -4.72
N GLN A 286 19.83 -19.41 -4.75
CA GLN A 286 20.46 -19.85 -6.02
C GLN A 286 19.68 -20.98 -6.71
N VAL A 287 19.17 -21.94 -5.91
CA VAL A 287 18.19 -22.96 -6.32
C VAL A 287 17.07 -22.97 -5.28
N MET A 288 15.82 -22.86 -5.72
CA MET A 288 14.61 -22.84 -4.89
C MET A 288 13.76 -24.08 -5.19
N THR A 289 13.60 -24.97 -4.21
CA THR A 289 12.73 -26.15 -4.32
C THR A 289 11.30 -25.85 -3.86
N CYS A 290 10.36 -26.73 -4.17
CA CYS A 290 9.00 -26.69 -3.61
C CYS A 290 9.01 -26.82 -2.06
N GLU A 291 10.02 -27.49 -1.50
CA GLU A 291 10.22 -27.63 -0.05
C GLU A 291 10.66 -26.30 0.58
N ASP A 292 11.65 -25.61 0.00
CA ASP A 292 12.04 -24.24 0.41
C ASP A 292 10.86 -23.25 0.35
N ALA A 293 10.00 -23.46 -0.64
CA ALA A 293 8.82 -22.64 -0.84
C ALA A 293 7.64 -23.02 0.09
N THR A 294 7.76 -24.08 0.89
CA THR A 294 6.69 -24.50 1.81
C THR A 294 6.77 -23.76 3.14
N ASP A 295 5.77 -22.94 3.44
CA ASP A 295 5.58 -22.33 4.77
C ASP A 295 4.26 -22.86 5.37
N ARG A 296 4.32 -23.39 6.60
CA ARG A 296 3.18 -23.97 7.34
C ARG A 296 2.35 -24.98 6.52
N GLY A 297 3.02 -25.82 5.74
CA GLY A 297 2.38 -26.86 4.91
C GLY A 297 1.71 -26.35 3.62
N ARG A 298 1.97 -25.11 3.20
CA ARG A 298 1.58 -24.57 1.89
C ARG A 298 2.81 -24.17 1.08
N VAL A 299 2.95 -24.72 -0.11
CA VAL A 299 3.89 -24.24 -1.13
C VAL A 299 3.45 -22.84 -1.59
N TRP A 300 4.34 -21.87 -1.53
CA TRP A 300 4.18 -20.56 -2.16
C TRP A 300 4.72 -20.62 -3.59
N THR A 301 3.96 -20.12 -4.55
CA THR A 301 4.38 -20.12 -5.95
C THR A 301 4.23 -18.77 -6.65
N HIS A 302 5.09 -18.53 -7.63
CA HIS A 302 5.05 -17.37 -8.51
C HIS A 302 4.79 -17.82 -9.94
N THR A 303 3.83 -17.18 -10.60
CA THR A 303 3.62 -17.35 -12.04
C THR A 303 4.73 -16.69 -12.85
N VAL A 304 5.57 -17.50 -13.48
CA VAL A 304 6.62 -17.09 -14.42
C VAL A 304 6.16 -17.29 -15.86
N ASP A 305 6.79 -16.54 -16.73
CA ASP A 305 6.45 -16.38 -18.13
C ASP A 305 7.47 -17.11 -19.00
N TYR A 306 7.06 -17.84 -20.04
CA TYR A 306 8.00 -18.51 -20.96
C TYR A 306 9.02 -17.53 -21.58
N THR A 307 8.65 -16.26 -21.76
CA THR A 307 9.55 -15.17 -22.22
C THR A 307 10.71 -14.87 -21.25
N LYS A 308 10.61 -15.30 -19.99
CA LYS A 308 11.60 -15.05 -18.92
C LYS A 308 12.44 -16.29 -18.58
N VAL A 309 12.26 -17.39 -19.31
CA VAL A 309 13.01 -18.62 -19.13
C VAL A 309 14.31 -18.55 -19.93
N SER A 310 15.46 -18.71 -19.26
CA SER A 310 16.75 -18.78 -19.93
C SER A 310 17.28 -20.20 -20.09
N ALA A 311 16.85 -21.15 -19.26
CA ALA A 311 17.18 -22.57 -19.37
C ALA A 311 16.16 -23.45 -18.63
N ARG A 312 16.10 -24.72 -19.06
CA ARG A 312 15.51 -25.85 -18.35
C ARG A 312 16.62 -26.74 -17.79
N CYS A 313 16.37 -27.41 -16.68
CA CYS A 313 17.14 -28.56 -16.23
C CYS A 313 16.14 -29.64 -15.75
N PRO A 314 16.26 -30.90 -16.19
CA PRO A 314 15.42 -31.99 -15.70
C PRO A 314 15.52 -32.14 -14.17
N GLY A 315 14.43 -32.55 -13.53
CA GLY A 315 14.36 -32.69 -12.07
C GLY A 315 15.46 -33.61 -11.49
N ASP A 316 15.72 -34.75 -12.13
CA ASP A 316 16.73 -35.71 -11.68
C ASP A 316 18.16 -35.20 -11.90
N ALA A 317 18.42 -34.56 -13.05
CA ALA A 317 19.71 -33.94 -13.33
C ALA A 317 20.04 -32.81 -12.33
N MET A 318 19.06 -31.96 -12.00
CA MET A 318 19.26 -30.92 -10.97
C MET A 318 19.55 -31.54 -9.59
N ARG A 319 18.84 -32.62 -9.21
CA ARG A 319 19.12 -33.36 -7.96
C ARG A 319 20.53 -33.94 -7.94
N ALA A 320 21.02 -34.50 -9.05
CA ALA A 320 22.40 -34.98 -9.17
C ALA A 320 23.42 -33.84 -9.01
N PHE A 321 23.22 -32.69 -9.67
CA PHE A 321 24.09 -31.53 -9.48
C PHE A 321 24.09 -31.03 -8.02
N MET A 322 22.94 -30.97 -7.37
CA MET A 322 22.84 -30.57 -5.96
C MET A 322 23.51 -31.57 -5.01
N ALA A 323 23.46 -32.87 -5.29
CA ALA A 323 24.18 -33.89 -4.52
C ALA A 323 25.71 -33.73 -4.64
N ASP A 324 26.21 -33.34 -5.82
CA ASP A 324 27.60 -32.96 -6.08
C ASP A 324 28.00 -31.60 -5.46
N GLY A 325 27.08 -30.90 -4.77
CA GLY A 325 27.30 -29.55 -4.24
C GLY A 325 27.41 -28.46 -5.32
N LYS A 326 26.96 -28.73 -6.55
CA LYS A 326 27.08 -27.83 -7.71
C LYS A 326 25.71 -27.30 -8.15
N VAL A 327 25.72 -26.19 -8.87
CA VAL A 327 24.54 -25.64 -9.54
C VAL A 327 24.85 -25.55 -11.04
N PRO A 328 24.01 -26.12 -11.92
CA PRO A 328 24.32 -26.15 -13.34
C PRO A 328 24.28 -24.77 -13.98
N GLY A 329 25.20 -24.54 -14.92
CA GLY A 329 25.15 -23.42 -15.85
C GLY A 329 24.12 -23.65 -16.94
N THR A 330 23.95 -22.68 -17.84
CA THR A 330 23.04 -22.82 -19.00
C THR A 330 23.44 -23.93 -19.95
N LYS A 331 24.75 -24.13 -20.20
CA LYS A 331 25.25 -25.18 -21.10
C LYS A 331 25.00 -26.59 -20.55
N SER A 332 25.48 -26.89 -19.35
CA SER A 332 25.29 -28.21 -18.72
C SER A 332 23.81 -28.55 -18.47
N ALA A 333 22.96 -27.55 -18.23
CA ALA A 333 21.52 -27.76 -18.13
C ALA A 333 20.83 -28.01 -19.49
N ALA A 334 21.35 -27.43 -20.59
CA ALA A 334 20.90 -27.72 -21.94
C ALA A 334 21.28 -29.15 -22.35
N GLU A 335 22.54 -29.56 -22.14
CA GLU A 335 23.02 -30.93 -22.36
C GLU A 335 22.17 -31.96 -21.60
N ALA A 336 21.87 -31.70 -20.32
CA ALA A 336 20.96 -32.54 -19.53
C ALA A 336 19.51 -32.55 -20.08
N SER A 337 19.02 -31.42 -20.60
CA SER A 337 17.69 -31.30 -21.20
C SER A 337 17.56 -32.02 -22.55
N GLU A 338 18.67 -32.15 -23.30
CA GLU A 338 18.74 -32.93 -24.54
C GLU A 338 18.77 -34.43 -24.25
N GLN A 339 19.48 -34.85 -23.20
CA GLN A 339 19.49 -36.25 -22.73
C GLN A 339 18.13 -36.68 -22.15
N GLN A 340 17.39 -35.77 -21.51
CA GLN A 340 16.05 -36.03 -20.95
C GLN A 340 15.01 -35.03 -21.47
N PRO A 341 14.53 -35.22 -22.72
CA PRO A 341 13.52 -34.35 -23.32
C PRO A 341 12.17 -34.50 -22.58
N ALA A 342 11.43 -33.39 -22.48
CA ALA A 342 10.16 -33.35 -21.74
C ALA A 342 9.07 -34.26 -22.33
N SER A 343 9.15 -34.63 -23.61
CA SER A 343 8.27 -35.63 -24.22
C SER A 343 8.42 -36.99 -23.54
N ALA A 344 9.65 -37.52 -23.46
CA ALA A 344 9.95 -38.81 -22.85
C ALA A 344 9.54 -38.87 -21.36
N LEU A 345 9.77 -37.77 -20.61
CA LEU A 345 9.34 -37.69 -19.21
C LEU A 345 7.81 -37.69 -19.06
N ARG A 346 7.05 -37.08 -19.98
CA ARG A 346 5.58 -37.17 -19.97
C ARG A 346 5.06 -38.54 -20.34
N GLU A 347 5.71 -39.23 -21.29
CA GLU A 347 5.37 -40.61 -21.63
C GLU A 347 5.61 -41.54 -20.42
N ALA A 348 6.69 -41.33 -19.67
CA ALA A 348 6.96 -42.04 -18.42
C ALA A 348 5.94 -41.70 -17.30
N GLU A 349 5.57 -40.43 -17.09
CA GLU A 349 4.51 -40.07 -16.12
C GLU A 349 3.11 -40.59 -16.55
N ALA A 350 2.84 -40.67 -17.86
CA ALA A 350 1.59 -41.23 -18.38
C ALA A 350 1.52 -42.75 -18.19
N ALA A 351 2.66 -43.45 -18.26
CA ALA A 351 2.76 -44.88 -17.98
C ALA A 351 2.56 -45.21 -16.48
N ASN A 352 2.97 -44.31 -15.57
CA ASN A 352 2.80 -44.47 -14.12
C ASN A 352 2.02 -43.29 -13.50
N PRO A 353 0.69 -43.23 -13.70
CA PRO A 353 -0.14 -42.14 -13.19
C PRO A 353 -0.15 -42.09 -11.65
N LYS A 354 0.37 -40.99 -11.08
CA LYS A 354 0.33 -40.72 -9.63
C LYS A 354 -1.12 -40.86 -9.10
N PRO A 355 -1.33 -41.51 -7.94
CA PRO A 355 -2.67 -41.74 -7.39
C PRO A 355 -3.38 -40.41 -7.15
N LYS A 356 -4.55 -40.22 -7.78
CA LYS A 356 -5.36 -39.01 -7.64
C LYS A 356 -5.67 -38.77 -6.16
N LYS A 357 -5.24 -37.63 -5.61
CA LYS A 357 -5.66 -37.17 -4.27
C LYS A 357 -7.19 -37.13 -4.24
N LYS A 358 -7.82 -37.97 -3.41
CA LYS A 358 -9.28 -38.04 -3.27
C LYS A 358 -9.81 -36.66 -2.89
N SER A 359 -10.86 -36.19 -3.57
CA SER A 359 -11.44 -34.87 -3.28
C SER A 359 -12.01 -34.84 -1.86
N THR A 360 -11.80 -33.74 -1.15
CA THR A 360 -12.16 -33.57 0.27
C THR A 360 -13.66 -33.26 0.46
N SER A 361 -14.52 -33.96 -0.28
CA SER A 361 -15.97 -33.75 -0.33
C SER A 361 -16.70 -34.97 0.22
N ASP A 362 -17.36 -34.78 1.36
CA ASP A 362 -18.19 -35.72 2.13
C ASP A 362 -17.47 -36.93 2.79
N PRO A 363 -17.08 -36.81 4.08
CA PRO A 363 -16.72 -37.97 4.90
C PRO A 363 -17.99 -38.77 5.26
N LYS A 364 -17.91 -40.11 5.28
CA LYS A 364 -19.00 -41.03 5.67
C LYS A 364 -19.54 -40.87 7.11
N VAL A 365 -18.89 -40.05 7.94
CA VAL A 365 -19.21 -39.87 9.35
C VAL A 365 -19.54 -38.39 9.57
N PRO A 366 -20.70 -38.06 10.19
CA PRO A 366 -21.05 -36.69 10.50
C PRO A 366 -20.03 -36.08 11.46
N LYS A 367 -19.75 -34.78 11.32
CA LYS A 367 -18.72 -34.09 12.13
C LYS A 367 -19.29 -33.11 13.14
N LYS A 368 -20.55 -32.72 12.96
CA LYS A 368 -21.24 -31.66 13.71
C LYS A 368 -22.72 -31.98 13.84
N VAL A 369 -23.35 -31.38 14.85
CA VAL A 369 -24.79 -31.44 15.05
C VAL A 369 -25.32 -30.04 15.37
N PHE A 370 -26.47 -29.70 14.79
CA PHE A 370 -27.14 -28.41 14.92
C PHE A 370 -28.57 -28.61 15.42
N VAL A 371 -29.03 -27.79 16.37
CA VAL A 371 -30.31 -27.94 17.06
C VAL A 371 -31.10 -26.63 16.99
N GLU A 372 -32.23 -26.67 16.31
CA GLU A 372 -33.19 -25.57 16.24
C GLU A 372 -34.34 -25.81 17.21
N CYS A 373 -34.76 -24.80 17.97
CA CYS A 373 -36.01 -24.85 18.74
C CYS A 373 -36.77 -23.53 18.58
N PRO A 374 -38.07 -23.57 18.22
CA PRO A 374 -38.90 -22.39 18.17
C PRO A 374 -39.16 -21.83 19.58
N ILE A 375 -39.25 -20.50 19.70
CA ILE A 375 -39.41 -19.81 20.98
C ILE A 375 -40.75 -20.21 21.61
N GLY A 376 -40.70 -20.89 22.76
CA GLY A 376 -41.91 -21.39 23.46
C GLY A 376 -42.44 -22.73 22.96
N GLY A 377 -41.69 -23.42 22.08
CA GLY A 377 -42.04 -24.74 21.57
C GLY A 377 -42.01 -25.84 22.64
N ALA A 378 -42.83 -26.87 22.43
CA ALA A 378 -42.78 -28.12 23.19
C ALA A 378 -41.73 -29.12 22.65
N GLU A 379 -41.19 -28.88 21.46
CA GLU A 379 -40.23 -29.75 20.76
C GLU A 379 -39.06 -28.91 20.19
N ALA A 380 -37.90 -29.54 20.02
CA ALA A 380 -36.76 -29.03 19.27
C ALA A 380 -36.34 -30.04 18.18
N THR A 381 -35.63 -29.60 17.15
CA THR A 381 -35.18 -30.45 16.02
C THR A 381 -33.66 -30.45 15.91
N MET A 382 -33.07 -31.64 15.95
CA MET A 382 -31.64 -31.91 15.86
C MET A 382 -31.26 -32.44 14.47
N THR A 383 -30.31 -31.81 13.80
CA THR A 383 -29.86 -32.15 12.43
C THR A 383 -28.35 -32.41 12.39
N TRP A 384 -27.95 -33.53 11.80
CA TRP A 384 -26.54 -33.93 11.62
C TRP A 384 -25.92 -33.22 10.42
N TRP A 385 -24.69 -32.71 10.55
CA TRP A 385 -24.03 -31.88 9.53
C TRP A 385 -22.70 -32.47 9.04
N ASN A 386 -22.43 -32.30 7.74
CA ASN A 386 -21.15 -32.62 7.11
C ASN A 386 -20.07 -31.56 7.44
N GLY A 387 -18.82 -31.84 7.06
CA GLY A 387 -17.70 -30.91 7.30
C GLY A 387 -17.83 -29.53 6.63
N GLY A 388 -18.73 -29.40 5.65
CA GLY A 388 -19.03 -28.17 4.91
C GLY A 388 -20.22 -27.36 5.45
N SER A 389 -20.76 -27.71 6.62
CA SER A 389 -21.91 -27.03 7.25
C SER A 389 -23.22 -27.15 6.45
N ARG A 390 -23.48 -28.34 5.91
CA ARG A 390 -24.77 -28.74 5.30
C ARG A 390 -25.30 -29.99 5.99
N PRO A 391 -26.64 -30.25 5.97
CA PRO A 391 -27.20 -31.50 6.48
C PRO A 391 -26.55 -32.73 5.85
N HIS A 392 -26.25 -33.74 6.66
CA HIS A 392 -25.70 -35.01 6.20
C HIS A 392 -26.80 -35.84 5.53
N LYS A 393 -26.54 -36.36 4.33
CA LYS A 393 -27.58 -37.03 3.51
C LYS A 393 -28.16 -38.27 4.19
N ASP A 394 -27.32 -39.02 4.89
CA ASP A 394 -27.66 -40.36 5.40
C ASP A 394 -28.26 -40.35 6.82
N PHE A 395 -28.34 -39.19 7.50
CA PHE A 395 -28.89 -39.08 8.85
C PHE A 395 -30.11 -38.15 8.85
N GLN A 396 -31.26 -38.66 9.29
CA GLN A 396 -32.48 -37.87 9.38
C GLN A 396 -32.48 -36.93 10.60
N PRO A 397 -33.23 -35.80 10.56
CA PRO A 397 -33.40 -34.95 11.74
C PRO A 397 -34.19 -35.67 12.85
N VAL A 398 -33.73 -35.55 14.09
CA VAL A 398 -34.37 -36.15 15.27
C VAL A 398 -35.09 -35.06 16.06
N LYS A 399 -36.29 -35.36 16.57
CA LYS A 399 -37.02 -34.48 17.47
C LYS A 399 -36.61 -34.72 18.92
N LEU A 400 -36.43 -33.63 19.68
CA LEU A 400 -36.12 -33.64 21.10
C LEU A 400 -37.32 -33.07 21.88
N THR A 401 -37.73 -33.79 22.93
CA THR A 401 -38.82 -33.41 23.83
C THR A 401 -38.22 -33.19 25.22
N PRO A 402 -38.63 -32.16 25.98
CA PRO A 402 -38.12 -31.93 27.34
C PRO A 402 -38.65 -33.01 28.31
N PRO A 403 -38.03 -33.16 29.50
CA PRO A 403 -38.52 -34.06 30.55
C PRO A 403 -39.96 -33.75 30.99
N ASP A 404 -40.67 -34.78 31.44
CA ASP A 404 -42.12 -34.73 31.72
C ASP A 404 -42.53 -33.54 32.61
N GLY A 405 -43.47 -32.75 32.10
CA GLY A 405 -44.03 -31.57 32.77
C GLY A 405 -43.32 -30.24 32.43
N GLU A 406 -42.12 -30.26 31.85
CA GLU A 406 -41.42 -29.04 31.44
C GLU A 406 -41.64 -28.67 29.96
N LYS A 407 -41.29 -27.43 29.60
CA LYS A 407 -41.25 -26.92 28.21
C LYS A 407 -39.91 -26.20 27.99
N PHE A 408 -39.48 -26.00 26.75
CA PHE A 408 -38.24 -25.28 26.43
C PHE A 408 -38.39 -23.76 26.65
N ASN A 409 -38.45 -23.38 27.93
CA ASN A 409 -38.71 -22.04 28.41
C ASN A 409 -37.45 -21.16 28.34
N ARG A 410 -37.65 -19.85 28.13
CA ARG A 410 -36.57 -18.83 28.00
C ARG A 410 -35.55 -18.85 29.14
N THR A 411 -35.93 -19.32 30.33
CA THR A 411 -35.12 -19.36 31.56
C THR A 411 -34.19 -20.57 31.69
N ILE A 412 -34.47 -21.72 31.06
CA ILE A 412 -33.76 -23.00 31.33
C ILE A 412 -33.20 -23.66 30.06
N TYR A 413 -33.63 -23.20 28.88
CA TYR A 413 -33.29 -23.66 27.53
C TYR A 413 -31.94 -24.41 27.36
N GLY A 414 -30.82 -23.78 27.76
CA GLY A 414 -29.48 -24.32 27.53
C GLY A 414 -29.11 -25.55 28.36
N ARG A 415 -29.76 -25.80 29.50
CA ARG A 415 -29.51 -26.96 30.36
C ARG A 415 -30.25 -28.19 29.83
N ASN A 416 -31.55 -28.05 29.57
CA ASN A 416 -32.40 -29.17 29.16
C ASN A 416 -32.01 -29.69 27.77
N LEU A 417 -31.78 -28.81 26.80
CA LEU A 417 -31.34 -29.23 25.46
C LEU A 417 -29.95 -29.87 25.45
N ARG A 418 -29.02 -29.41 26.29
CA ARG A 418 -27.69 -30.05 26.40
C ARG A 418 -27.81 -31.48 26.94
N GLY A 419 -28.69 -31.72 27.91
CA GLY A 419 -28.99 -33.06 28.43
C GLY A 419 -29.59 -33.98 27.37
N GLU A 420 -30.65 -33.51 26.69
CA GLU A 420 -31.32 -34.30 25.64
C GLU A 420 -30.42 -34.61 24.44
N VAL A 421 -29.59 -33.65 24.01
CA VAL A 421 -28.63 -33.90 22.92
C VAL A 421 -27.55 -34.87 23.34
N ALA A 422 -27.03 -34.78 24.57
CA ALA A 422 -26.06 -35.75 25.08
C ALA A 422 -26.66 -37.18 25.11
N ARG A 423 -27.93 -37.32 25.51
CA ARG A 423 -28.66 -38.60 25.48
C ARG A 423 -28.78 -39.16 24.07
N VAL A 424 -29.31 -38.39 23.12
CA VAL A 424 -29.51 -38.88 21.74
C VAL A 424 -28.17 -39.11 21.01
N LEU A 425 -27.13 -38.34 21.30
CA LEU A 425 -25.78 -38.64 20.80
C LEU A 425 -25.29 -40.01 21.31
N ALA A 426 -25.43 -40.29 22.61
CA ALA A 426 -25.01 -41.55 23.21
C ALA A 426 -25.81 -42.75 22.64
N GLU A 427 -27.13 -42.61 22.45
CA GLU A 427 -27.98 -43.61 21.78
C GLU A 427 -27.50 -43.93 20.34
N HIS A 428 -26.88 -42.97 19.65
CA HIS A 428 -26.32 -43.15 18.31
C HIS A 428 -24.82 -43.55 18.33
N GLY A 429 -24.24 -43.82 19.50
CA GLY A 429 -22.83 -44.21 19.65
C GLY A 429 -21.83 -43.05 19.56
N TYR A 430 -22.24 -41.83 19.92
CA TYR A 430 -21.38 -40.63 19.91
C TYR A 430 -21.37 -39.89 21.26
N GLU A 431 -20.25 -39.26 21.58
CA GLU A 431 -20.08 -38.38 22.74
C GLU A 431 -19.79 -36.93 22.32
N CYS A 432 -20.27 -35.99 23.14
CA CYS A 432 -19.92 -34.57 23.07
C CYS A 432 -18.84 -34.22 24.10
N GLY A 433 -17.84 -33.43 23.71
CA GLY A 433 -16.83 -32.92 24.65
C GLY A 433 -17.45 -32.01 25.72
N PRO A 434 -16.90 -31.98 26.95
CA PRO A 434 -17.51 -31.27 28.09
C PRO A 434 -17.68 -29.75 27.90
N ASP A 435 -16.98 -29.12 26.95
CA ASP A 435 -17.09 -27.69 26.62
C ASP A 435 -17.51 -27.40 25.15
N ASP A 436 -17.90 -28.42 24.36
CA ASP A 436 -18.17 -28.26 22.92
C ASP A 436 -19.61 -27.81 22.58
N TRP A 437 -20.50 -27.71 23.57
CA TRP A 437 -21.87 -27.20 23.41
C TRP A 437 -21.91 -25.67 23.55
N ALA A 438 -22.39 -24.98 22.52
CA ALA A 438 -22.61 -23.54 22.59
C ALA A 438 -23.96 -23.13 21.98
N LEU A 439 -24.50 -22.02 22.51
CA LEU A 439 -25.77 -21.43 22.11
C LEU A 439 -25.52 -20.18 21.26
N SER A 440 -26.18 -20.12 20.12
CA SER A 440 -26.12 -18.97 19.22
C SER A 440 -27.09 -17.86 19.66
N ARG A 441 -27.00 -16.67 19.04
CA ARG A 441 -27.83 -15.49 19.37
C ARG A 441 -29.32 -15.67 19.05
N ASP A 442 -29.61 -16.43 18.00
CA ASP A 442 -30.94 -16.96 17.63
C ASP A 442 -31.42 -18.09 18.56
N ARG A 443 -30.61 -18.46 19.56
CA ARG A 443 -30.83 -19.54 20.54
C ARG A 443 -30.77 -20.95 19.97
N SER A 444 -30.41 -21.17 18.71
CA SER A 444 -30.01 -22.52 18.27
C SER A 444 -28.82 -23.05 19.08
N GLY A 445 -28.80 -24.35 19.34
CA GLY A 445 -27.68 -25.06 19.95
C GLY A 445 -26.78 -25.68 18.88
N TYR A 446 -25.47 -25.63 19.06
CA TYR A 446 -24.54 -26.31 18.15
C TYR A 446 -23.44 -27.06 18.89
N VAL A 447 -23.09 -28.24 18.37
CA VAL A 447 -21.93 -29.05 18.78
C VAL A 447 -20.92 -29.04 17.64
N ARG A 448 -19.70 -28.54 17.92
CA ARG A 448 -18.68 -28.32 16.88
C ARG A 448 -17.87 -29.57 16.50
N THR A 449 -17.86 -30.57 17.38
CA THR A 449 -17.17 -31.85 17.19
C THR A 449 -17.91 -32.93 17.98
N ILE A 450 -18.15 -34.07 17.36
CA ILE A 450 -18.64 -35.29 18.01
C ILE A 450 -17.60 -36.40 17.84
N LYS A 451 -17.46 -37.28 18.83
CA LYS A 451 -16.55 -38.44 18.79
C LYS A 451 -17.36 -39.73 18.85
N PRO A 452 -17.04 -40.77 18.07
CA PRO A 452 -17.67 -42.08 18.25
C PRO A 452 -17.20 -42.72 19.56
N VAL A 453 -18.08 -43.47 20.21
CA VAL A 453 -17.80 -44.28 21.41
C VAL A 453 -17.64 -45.74 21.01
N GLU A 454 -16.50 -46.34 21.32
CA GLU A 454 -16.29 -47.77 21.11
C GLU A 454 -16.87 -48.56 22.30
N LEU A 455 -18.03 -49.17 22.11
CA LEU A 455 -18.67 -50.04 23.10
C LEU A 455 -17.91 -51.37 23.23
N ALA A 456 -17.21 -51.57 24.35
CA ALA A 456 -16.63 -52.86 24.70
C ALA A 456 -17.74 -53.88 25.06
N PRO A 457 -17.61 -55.16 24.68
CA PRO A 457 -18.60 -56.18 25.00
C PRO A 457 -18.61 -56.51 26.49
N VAL A 458 -19.81 -56.59 27.08
CA VAL A 458 -20.03 -56.95 28.48
C VAL A 458 -20.26 -58.46 28.59
N GLU A 459 -19.37 -59.17 29.28
CA GLU A 459 -19.61 -60.54 29.76
C GLU A 459 -20.26 -60.51 31.17
N PRO A 460 -21.08 -61.53 31.53
CA PRO A 460 -21.90 -61.48 32.75
C PRO A 460 -21.14 -61.89 34.02
N GLU A 461 -21.41 -61.20 35.14
CA GLU A 461 -20.94 -61.60 36.47
C GLU A 461 -21.53 -62.95 36.93
N PRO A 462 -20.77 -63.69 37.76
CA PRO A 462 -21.38 -64.21 38.98
C PRO A 462 -20.50 -64.13 40.25
N ALA A 463 -21.07 -63.50 41.27
CA ALA A 463 -21.01 -63.81 42.72
C ALA A 463 -19.65 -63.83 43.50
N PRO A 464 -19.63 -63.36 44.77
CA PRO A 464 -18.41 -63.17 45.56
C PRO A 464 -18.07 -64.34 46.49
N ALA A 465 -16.78 -64.47 46.85
CA ALA A 465 -16.31 -65.24 48.01
C ALA A 465 -15.02 -64.64 48.62
N GLU A 466 -14.86 -64.89 49.92
CA GLU A 466 -13.90 -64.27 50.87
C GLU A 466 -12.44 -64.79 50.81
N PRO A 467 -11.47 -64.20 51.56
CA PRO A 467 -10.04 -64.23 51.26
C PRO A 467 -9.23 -65.25 52.08
N GLU A 468 -7.94 -65.47 51.74
CA GLU A 468 -6.84 -65.77 52.69
C GLU A 468 -5.42 -65.63 52.02
N PRO A 469 -4.25 -65.81 52.69
CA PRO A 469 -3.24 -64.73 52.73
C PRO A 469 -1.81 -65.10 52.21
N ALA A 470 -0.80 -64.33 52.66
CA ALA A 470 0.59 -64.25 52.19
C ALA A 470 1.42 -65.57 52.16
N PRO A 471 2.59 -65.56 51.47
CA PRO A 471 3.83 -65.40 52.24
C PRO A 471 4.96 -64.55 51.59
N GLU A 472 5.79 -63.97 52.46
CA GLU A 472 7.20 -63.55 52.21
C GLU A 472 8.17 -64.74 52.46
N PRO A 473 9.52 -64.59 52.42
CA PRO A 473 10.41 -63.84 51.52
C PRO A 473 11.51 -64.77 50.91
N GLU A 474 12.39 -64.26 50.03
CA GLU A 474 13.86 -64.34 50.22
C GLU A 474 14.69 -63.62 49.13
N GLU A 475 15.95 -63.38 49.45
CA GLU A 475 16.91 -62.49 48.77
C GLU A 475 17.52 -63.07 47.48
N LEU A 476 17.93 -62.21 46.54
CA LEU A 476 19.20 -62.37 45.81
C LEU A 476 19.66 -61.02 45.23
N ARG A 477 20.98 -60.75 45.33
CA ARG A 477 21.59 -59.44 45.06
C ARG A 477 22.02 -59.22 43.60
N ALA A 478 22.20 -57.94 43.28
CA ALA A 478 23.12 -57.36 42.30
C ALA A 478 22.72 -57.31 40.82
N ALA A 479 22.23 -56.13 40.40
CA ALA A 479 22.88 -55.30 39.37
C ALA A 479 22.32 -53.86 39.45
N GLU A 480 23.19 -52.85 39.46
CA GLU A 480 22.79 -51.44 39.36
C GLU A 480 22.55 -51.07 37.88
N PRO A 481 21.40 -50.47 37.51
CA PRO A 481 21.26 -49.73 36.27
C PRO A 481 21.62 -48.24 36.48
N GLU A 482 22.29 -47.66 35.49
CA GLU A 482 22.64 -46.23 35.45
C GLU A 482 21.39 -45.32 35.48
N PRO A 483 21.49 -44.08 36.00
CA PRO A 483 20.35 -43.17 36.08
C PRO A 483 19.88 -42.72 34.68
N GLU A 484 18.61 -43.02 34.34
CA GLU A 484 17.95 -42.43 33.18
C GLU A 484 17.86 -40.90 33.31
N PRO A 485 18.01 -40.13 32.22
CA PRO A 485 17.91 -38.68 32.26
C PRO A 485 16.47 -38.24 32.60
N GLU A 486 16.33 -37.41 33.63
CA GLU A 486 15.03 -36.87 34.06
C GLU A 486 14.29 -36.23 32.88
N THR A 487 13.06 -36.70 32.62
CA THR A 487 12.22 -36.08 31.60
C THR A 487 11.81 -34.67 32.05
N PRO A 488 12.03 -33.62 31.24
CA PRO A 488 11.77 -32.25 31.67
C PRO A 488 10.27 -32.06 31.93
N LYS A 489 9.95 -31.67 33.17
CA LYS A 489 8.58 -31.48 33.64
C LYS A 489 7.84 -30.46 32.77
N ILE A 490 6.81 -30.92 32.06
CA ILE A 490 6.01 -30.05 31.18
C ILE A 490 5.09 -29.17 32.02
N TRP A 491 5.39 -27.87 32.01
CA TRP A 491 4.62 -26.85 32.75
C TRP A 491 3.32 -26.46 32.04
N GLY A 492 2.34 -25.96 32.80
CA GLY A 492 1.07 -25.48 32.25
C GLY A 492 0.44 -24.34 33.05
N ARG A 493 -0.71 -23.84 32.55
CA ARG A 493 -1.42 -22.71 33.16
C ARG A 493 -1.86 -22.98 34.61
N ALA A 494 -2.19 -24.22 34.95
CA ALA A 494 -2.64 -24.58 36.30
C ALA A 494 -1.51 -24.43 37.34
N ASP A 495 -0.25 -24.52 36.90
CA ASP A 495 0.90 -24.53 37.77
C ASP A 495 1.35 -23.14 38.22
N PHE A 496 0.87 -22.05 37.61
CA PHE A 496 1.35 -20.69 37.89
C PHE A 496 0.24 -19.70 38.24
N LYS A 497 0.43 -18.94 39.32
CA LYS A 497 -0.40 -17.79 39.70
C LYS A 497 0.25 -16.49 39.28
N LYS A 498 -0.52 -15.40 39.23
CA LYS A 498 0.03 -14.05 39.02
C LYS A 498 0.91 -13.69 40.23
N GLY A 499 2.14 -13.27 39.99
CA GLY A 499 3.15 -12.98 41.03
C GLY A 499 4.06 -14.17 41.40
N ASP A 500 3.81 -15.38 40.89
CA ASP A 500 4.82 -16.44 40.92
C ASP A 500 5.99 -16.09 39.97
N PHE A 501 7.14 -16.74 40.12
CA PHE A 501 8.31 -16.54 39.27
C PHE A 501 8.56 -17.76 38.37
N VAL A 502 8.94 -17.47 37.14
CA VAL A 502 9.25 -18.46 36.10
C VAL A 502 10.69 -18.31 35.64
N GLN A 503 11.38 -19.43 35.45
CA GLN A 503 12.74 -19.46 34.93
C GLN A 503 12.74 -19.71 33.42
N THR A 504 13.49 -18.89 32.70
CA THR A 504 13.82 -19.07 31.28
C THR A 504 15.34 -19.11 31.11
N GLU A 505 15.82 -19.31 29.88
CA GLU A 505 17.26 -19.23 29.54
C GLU A 505 17.89 -17.88 29.93
N ASN A 506 17.09 -16.81 30.04
CA ASN A 506 17.53 -15.45 30.35
C ASN A 506 17.39 -15.08 31.85
N GLY A 507 17.01 -16.02 32.72
CA GLY A 507 16.91 -15.82 34.17
C GLY A 507 15.50 -15.99 34.75
N TRP A 508 15.29 -15.43 35.95
CA TRP A 508 14.03 -15.50 36.70
C TRP A 508 13.17 -14.25 36.48
N PHE A 509 11.90 -14.43 36.12
CA PHE A 509 10.97 -13.34 35.81
C PHE A 509 9.61 -13.51 36.51
N GLU A 510 8.99 -12.40 36.92
CA GLU A 510 7.66 -12.40 37.54
C GLU A 510 6.55 -12.68 36.51
N VAL A 511 5.63 -13.60 36.85
CA VAL A 511 4.48 -13.96 36.03
C VAL A 511 3.38 -12.91 36.16
N THR A 512 3.29 -12.03 35.17
CA THR A 512 2.19 -11.03 35.09
C THR A 512 0.85 -11.66 34.68
N ARG A 513 0.87 -12.71 33.85
CA ARG A 513 -0.34 -13.42 33.38
C ARG A 513 -0.04 -14.82 32.81
N ALA A 514 -0.68 -15.86 33.35
CA ALA A 514 -0.64 -17.21 32.80
C ALA A 514 -1.79 -17.46 31.78
N ASN A 515 -1.45 -17.76 30.53
CA ASN A 515 -2.38 -18.08 29.45
C ASN A 515 -2.37 -19.59 29.14
N PRO A 516 -3.38 -20.15 28.41
CA PRO A 516 -3.49 -21.60 28.21
C PRO A 516 -2.31 -22.28 27.49
N ARG A 517 -1.47 -21.53 26.74
CA ARG A 517 -0.32 -22.08 25.99
C ARG A 517 0.99 -21.31 26.21
N SER A 518 0.99 -20.31 27.08
CA SER A 518 2.14 -19.44 27.32
C SER A 518 2.00 -18.64 28.61
N VAL A 519 3.12 -18.12 29.11
CA VAL A 519 3.21 -17.21 30.25
C VAL A 519 3.68 -15.83 29.80
N SER A 520 3.16 -14.79 30.42
CA SER A 520 3.50 -13.39 30.13
C SER A 520 4.40 -12.85 31.24
N VAL A 521 5.60 -12.43 30.85
CA VAL A 521 6.62 -11.84 31.73
C VAL A 521 6.93 -10.41 31.29
N PRO A 522 7.29 -9.48 32.19
CA PRO A 522 7.64 -8.11 31.84
C PRO A 522 9.10 -8.02 31.38
N GLY A 523 9.38 -7.15 30.41
CA GLY A 523 10.73 -6.87 29.90
C GLY A 523 11.10 -7.59 28.61
N GLU A 524 10.56 -8.79 28.35
CA GLU A 524 10.75 -9.48 27.07
C GLU A 524 9.64 -9.17 26.04
N PRO A 525 9.95 -9.15 24.73
CA PRO A 525 8.99 -8.77 23.69
C PRO A 525 7.94 -9.83 23.32
N TYR A 526 7.91 -11.00 23.95
CA TYR A 526 7.00 -12.10 23.58
C TYR A 526 6.44 -12.91 24.76
N LEU A 527 5.31 -13.59 24.50
CA LEU A 527 4.72 -14.59 25.39
C LEU A 527 5.60 -15.86 25.37
N VAL A 528 6.21 -16.21 26.50
CA VAL A 528 7.06 -17.41 26.65
C VAL A 528 6.17 -18.66 26.59
N GLN A 529 6.47 -19.60 25.68
CA GLN A 529 5.71 -20.86 25.61
C GLN A 529 6.10 -21.78 26.76
N TRP A 530 5.15 -22.58 27.26
CA TRP A 530 5.39 -23.48 28.39
C TRP A 530 6.52 -24.50 28.17
N ALA A 531 6.82 -24.86 26.92
CA ALA A 531 7.94 -25.75 26.57
C ALA A 531 9.34 -25.11 26.73
N LEU A 532 9.41 -23.80 26.96
CA LEU A 532 10.66 -23.04 27.18
C LEU A 532 10.83 -22.62 28.65
N VAL A 533 9.96 -23.12 29.53
CA VAL A 533 10.03 -22.88 30.97
C VAL A 533 10.89 -23.98 31.61
N THR A 534 12.00 -23.59 32.22
CA THR A 534 12.95 -24.54 32.84
C THR A 534 12.71 -24.72 34.33
N GLY A 535 12.04 -23.76 34.99
CA GLY A 535 11.82 -23.79 36.44
C GLY A 535 10.68 -22.88 36.92
N ARG A 536 10.24 -23.14 38.16
CA ARG A 536 9.21 -22.37 38.87
C ARG A 536 9.65 -22.13 40.32
N ARG A 537 9.35 -20.94 40.83
CA ARG A 537 9.28 -20.62 42.26
C ARG A 537 8.04 -19.80 42.54
N SER A 538 7.42 -19.97 43.70
CA SER A 538 6.37 -19.09 44.20
C SER A 538 6.94 -17.75 44.66
N ALA A 539 6.07 -16.75 44.83
CA ALA A 539 6.47 -15.45 45.38
C ALA A 539 7.15 -15.56 46.77
N ALA A 540 6.73 -16.52 47.60
CA ALA A 540 7.30 -16.73 48.93
C ALA A 540 8.71 -17.32 48.87
N GLU A 541 8.91 -18.37 48.06
CA GLU A 541 10.23 -19.02 47.89
C GLU A 541 11.26 -18.06 47.25
N MET A 542 10.82 -17.14 46.38
CA MET A 542 11.71 -16.08 45.86
C MET A 542 12.02 -15.00 46.88
N ALA A 543 11.06 -14.61 47.73
CA ALA A 543 11.32 -13.67 48.81
C ALA A 543 12.29 -14.25 49.85
N GLU A 544 12.16 -15.54 50.17
CA GLU A 544 13.07 -16.27 51.06
C GLU A 544 14.46 -16.42 50.44
N ALA A 545 14.56 -16.75 49.14
CA ALA A 545 15.84 -16.84 48.44
C ALA A 545 16.56 -15.47 48.30
N LEU A 546 15.82 -14.37 48.11
CA LEU A 546 16.38 -13.02 48.10
C LEU A 546 16.79 -12.57 49.50
N ALA A 547 16.03 -12.93 50.54
CA ALA A 547 16.41 -12.68 51.93
C ALA A 547 17.68 -13.46 52.33
N ALA A 548 17.83 -14.70 51.85
CA ALA A 548 19.04 -15.49 52.03
C ALA A 548 20.25 -14.88 51.32
N ALA A 549 20.09 -14.43 50.06
CA ALA A 549 21.16 -13.78 49.31
C ALA A 549 21.64 -12.48 49.96
N HIS A 550 20.72 -11.64 50.45
CA HIS A 550 21.10 -10.42 51.19
C HIS A 550 21.72 -10.73 52.56
N ALA A 551 21.40 -11.86 53.19
CA ALA A 551 22.05 -12.30 54.43
C ALA A 551 23.48 -12.86 54.22
N GLU A 552 23.87 -13.21 52.98
CA GLU A 552 25.25 -13.52 52.61
C GLU A 552 26.04 -12.24 52.26
N GLU A 553 25.42 -11.23 51.62
CA GLU A 553 26.09 -9.95 51.32
C GLU A 553 26.45 -9.14 52.58
N ASP A 554 25.62 -9.17 53.63
CA ASP A 554 25.87 -8.49 54.92
C ASP A 554 27.03 -9.11 55.75
N GLN A 555 27.66 -10.20 55.28
CA GLN A 555 28.81 -10.85 55.96
C GLN A 555 30.17 -10.54 55.33
N ALA A 556 30.23 -9.68 54.29
CA ALA A 556 31.48 -9.27 53.66
C ALA A 556 31.99 -7.92 54.21
N GLU A 557 32.88 -7.96 55.21
CA GLU A 557 33.57 -6.74 55.69
C GLU A 557 34.53 -6.15 54.62
N PRO A 558 34.71 -4.82 54.55
CA PRO A 558 35.58 -4.18 53.56
C PRO A 558 37.00 -3.89 54.08
N GLU A 559 38.02 -4.50 53.48
CA GLU A 559 39.41 -4.06 53.66
C GLU A 559 39.77 -2.89 52.71
N ALA A 560 40.50 -1.92 53.25
CA ALA A 560 40.90 -0.69 52.56
C ALA A 560 42.27 -0.83 51.84
N PRO A 561 42.55 -0.02 50.79
CA PRO A 561 43.79 -0.13 50.04
C PRO A 561 44.95 0.63 50.70
N ALA A 562 46.15 0.02 50.69
CA ALA A 562 47.42 0.68 51.00
C ALA A 562 48.53 0.21 50.05
N GLU A 563 49.52 1.07 49.85
CA GLU A 563 50.61 0.95 48.87
C GLU A 563 51.75 0.04 49.40
N ASP A 564 52.40 -0.75 48.53
CA ASP A 564 53.85 -0.61 48.27
C ASP A 564 54.40 -1.62 47.24
N THR A 565 55.41 -1.19 46.48
CA THR A 565 56.42 -2.06 45.81
C THR A 565 57.73 -1.93 46.62
N PRO A 566 58.65 -2.92 46.70
CA PRO A 566 59.24 -3.56 45.51
C PRO A 566 59.83 -5.00 45.65
N GLY A 567 60.23 -5.57 44.50
CA GLY A 567 61.62 -6.09 44.37
C GLY A 567 61.91 -7.60 44.35
N ALA A 568 62.57 -7.99 43.25
CA ALA A 568 63.61 -9.03 43.12
C ALA A 568 63.23 -10.53 42.98
N ASP A 569 64.15 -11.23 42.29
CA ASP A 569 64.37 -12.67 42.10
C ASP A 569 63.24 -13.50 41.43
N GLY A 570 63.46 -14.31 40.37
CA GLY A 570 64.66 -14.53 39.55
C GLY A 570 65.02 -16.01 39.38
N GLU A 571 64.52 -16.69 38.33
CA GLU A 571 65.13 -17.94 37.83
C GLU A 571 64.65 -18.34 36.40
N THR A 572 65.59 -18.79 35.57
CA THR A 572 65.40 -19.41 34.24
C THR A 572 66.36 -20.60 34.12
N PRO A 573 65.98 -21.76 33.53
CA PRO A 573 66.64 -22.26 32.29
C PRO A 573 65.67 -23.11 31.40
N GLU A 574 65.95 -23.61 30.18
CA GLU A 574 67.00 -23.39 29.16
C GLU A 574 66.46 -23.77 27.74
N GLY A 575 67.31 -23.73 26.70
CA GLY A 575 67.11 -24.41 25.40
C GLY A 575 66.60 -23.50 24.27
N SER A 576 67.47 -22.93 23.42
CA SER A 576 68.12 -23.54 22.24
C SER A 576 67.12 -23.94 21.11
N GLU A 577 67.38 -23.70 19.82
CA GLU A 577 68.63 -23.37 19.14
C GLU A 577 68.40 -22.54 17.86
N LYS A 578 69.47 -21.98 17.27
CA LYS A 578 69.43 -21.09 16.10
C LYS A 578 69.61 -21.86 14.80
N THR A 579 69.06 -21.33 13.69
CA THR A 579 69.77 -21.37 12.40
C THR A 579 69.28 -20.25 11.47
N ALA A 580 70.21 -19.52 10.88
CA ALA A 580 69.97 -18.52 9.85
C ALA A 580 71.16 -18.49 8.88
N LEU A 581 70.88 -18.52 7.57
CA LEU A 581 71.78 -18.22 6.45
C LEU A 581 70.84 -17.66 5.35
N THR A 582 70.95 -16.40 4.89
CA THR A 582 71.86 -15.87 3.84
C THR A 582 71.78 -16.62 2.49
N CYS A 583 71.83 -15.99 1.30
CA CYS A 583 71.74 -14.59 0.85
C CYS A 583 71.66 -14.60 -0.71
N GLU A 584 71.56 -13.41 -1.30
CA GLU A 584 71.97 -13.05 -2.68
C GLU A 584 71.00 -13.24 -3.86
N ASN A 585 71.24 -12.40 -4.88
CA ASN A 585 70.36 -12.11 -6.02
C ASN A 585 70.87 -12.77 -7.32
N SER A 586 69.99 -12.96 -8.31
CA SER A 586 70.36 -12.75 -9.72
C SER A 586 69.13 -12.46 -10.61
N GLU A 587 69.38 -11.95 -11.80
CA GLU A 587 68.46 -11.18 -12.64
C GLU A 587 67.72 -12.06 -13.68
N SER A 588 66.54 -11.63 -14.17
CA SER A 588 66.30 -11.39 -15.61
C SER A 588 64.87 -10.94 -16.00
N THR A 589 64.83 -9.82 -16.73
CA THR A 589 63.91 -9.46 -17.86
C THR A 589 62.38 -9.65 -17.81
N ARG A 590 61.65 -8.51 -17.83
CA ARG A 590 60.56 -8.10 -18.78
C ARG A 590 59.45 -9.15 -19.08
N ASN A 591 58.14 -8.93 -18.86
CA ASN A 591 57.35 -7.74 -19.20
C ASN A 591 55.84 -7.92 -18.83
N HIS A 592 55.22 -6.84 -18.33
CA HIS A 592 53.80 -6.40 -18.57
C HIS A 592 52.57 -7.12 -17.94
N THR A 593 51.53 -6.28 -17.74
CA THR A 593 50.10 -6.52 -17.40
C THR A 593 49.67 -7.05 -16.00
N ASP A 594 49.10 -6.11 -15.23
CA ASP A 594 47.96 -6.16 -14.29
C ASP A 594 47.88 -7.18 -13.12
N PRO A 595 47.87 -6.72 -11.85
CA PRO A 595 47.54 -7.53 -10.68
C PRO A 595 46.07 -7.37 -10.18
N PRO A 596 45.46 -8.40 -9.58
CA PRO A 596 44.11 -8.34 -9.01
C PRO A 596 44.06 -8.02 -7.50
N SER A 597 42.94 -7.44 -7.08
CA SER A 597 42.22 -7.63 -5.80
C SER A 597 42.94 -8.29 -4.59
N VAL A 598 43.35 -7.47 -3.63
CA VAL A 598 43.40 -7.75 -2.17
C VAL A 598 43.01 -6.40 -1.51
N GLY A 599 42.12 -6.25 -0.52
CA GLY A 599 41.87 -7.04 0.68
C GLY A 599 42.24 -6.13 1.86
N ASN A 600 41.26 -5.36 2.38
CA ASN A 600 41.50 -4.31 3.37
C ASN A 600 41.46 -4.82 4.81
N SER A 601 42.31 -4.23 5.64
CA SER A 601 42.65 -4.62 7.02
C SER A 601 41.65 -4.21 8.11
N ASP A 602 41.69 -4.93 9.22
CA ASP A 602 41.04 -4.61 10.50
C ASP A 602 41.48 -3.25 11.08
N TYR A 603 40.52 -2.51 11.66
CA TYR A 603 40.59 -1.81 12.97
C TYR A 603 39.14 -1.37 13.34
N PRO A 604 38.78 -1.25 14.64
CA PRO A 604 37.39 -1.29 15.08
C PRO A 604 36.68 0.08 15.09
N LEU A 605 35.36 0.06 14.91
CA LEU A 605 34.48 1.23 15.04
C LEU A 605 33.64 1.19 16.32
N HIS A 606 33.48 2.36 16.94
CA HIS A 606 32.73 2.57 18.19
C HIS A 606 31.22 2.29 18.04
N PRO A 607 30.53 1.90 19.13
CA PRO A 607 29.08 1.68 19.11
C PRO A 607 28.33 3.00 18.98
N THR A 608 27.44 3.10 17.99
CA THR A 608 26.50 4.23 17.84
C THR A 608 25.08 3.82 18.22
N THR A 609 24.34 4.80 18.72
CA THR A 609 23.04 4.67 19.39
C THR A 609 21.89 4.22 18.48
N LYS A 610 20.90 3.54 19.09
CA LYS A 610 19.63 3.09 18.48
C LYS A 610 18.94 4.19 17.67
N GLU A 611 18.65 3.92 16.39
CA GLU A 611 17.71 4.70 15.57
C GLU A 611 16.32 4.06 15.47
N ALA A 612 15.32 4.89 15.12
CA ALA A 612 13.89 4.58 15.07
C ALA A 612 13.47 3.81 13.79
N PRO A 613 12.29 3.14 13.77
CA PRO A 613 11.88 2.32 12.63
C PRO A 613 11.50 3.13 11.37
N PRO A 614 11.76 2.60 10.15
CA PRO A 614 11.54 3.32 8.90
C PRO A 614 10.08 3.33 8.41
N MET A 615 9.68 4.44 7.79
CA MET A 615 8.38 4.63 7.13
C MET A 615 8.32 3.93 5.75
N PRO A 616 7.14 3.48 5.28
CA PRO A 616 7.01 2.77 4.00
C PRO A 616 7.12 3.71 2.78
N ALA A 617 7.90 3.30 1.78
CA ALA A 617 8.04 4.02 0.52
C ALA A 617 6.79 3.86 -0.37
N THR A 618 6.10 4.97 -0.66
CA THR A 618 5.06 5.04 -1.71
C THR A 618 5.58 5.78 -2.94
N THR A 619 5.60 5.09 -4.08
CA THR A 619 6.00 5.58 -5.40
C THR A 619 5.08 6.71 -5.90
N THR A 620 5.40 7.95 -5.53
CA THR A 620 4.67 9.13 -6.02
C THR A 620 5.22 9.58 -7.37
N ARG A 621 4.39 9.46 -8.40
CA ARG A 621 4.67 9.84 -9.79
C ARG A 621 4.91 11.36 -9.88
N ALA A 622 6.15 11.79 -10.10
CA ALA A 622 6.54 13.19 -10.10
C ALA A 622 5.70 14.07 -11.06
N ARG A 623 4.95 15.01 -10.49
CA ARG A 623 4.25 16.07 -11.22
C ARG A 623 5.29 17.12 -11.60
N LYS A 624 5.48 17.36 -12.90
CA LYS A 624 6.42 18.38 -13.39
C LYS A 624 6.07 19.75 -12.80
N THR A 625 6.98 20.34 -12.03
CA THR A 625 6.97 21.78 -11.75
C THR A 625 7.40 22.52 -13.02
N ALA A 626 6.70 23.62 -13.32
CA ALA A 626 7.07 24.49 -14.44
C ALA A 626 8.30 25.31 -14.06
N LYS A 627 9.17 25.54 -15.05
CA LYS A 627 10.40 26.31 -14.91
C LYS A 627 10.04 27.81 -14.86
N ALA A 628 10.66 28.56 -13.95
CA ALA A 628 10.56 30.01 -13.94
C ALA A 628 11.28 30.63 -15.14
N ASP A 629 10.63 31.57 -15.81
CA ASP A 629 11.25 32.50 -16.75
C ASP A 629 11.31 33.90 -16.11
N ALA A 630 12.36 34.66 -16.44
CA ALA A 630 12.64 35.97 -15.86
C ALA A 630 11.75 37.08 -16.47
N PRO A 631 11.42 38.14 -15.72
CA PRO A 631 10.47 39.16 -16.18
C PRO A 631 11.10 40.15 -17.17
N ALA A 632 10.41 40.39 -18.29
CA ALA A 632 10.63 41.53 -19.16
C ALA A 632 9.63 42.66 -18.84
N LYS A 633 10.02 43.90 -19.16
CA LYS A 633 9.28 45.15 -18.83
C LYS A 633 7.82 45.15 -19.28
N ALA A 634 6.94 45.70 -18.44
CA ALA A 634 5.69 46.34 -18.85
C ALA A 634 5.52 47.66 -18.06
N GLU A 635 4.90 48.66 -18.68
CA GLU A 635 4.98 50.06 -18.26
C GLU A 635 3.86 50.52 -17.31
N LYS A 636 4.07 51.67 -16.68
CA LYS A 636 3.15 52.31 -15.74
C LYS A 636 1.80 52.65 -16.40
N LYS A 637 0.70 52.31 -15.71
CA LYS A 637 -0.49 53.17 -15.69
C LYS A 637 -0.72 53.70 -14.27
N THR A 638 -1.02 54.99 -14.21
CA THR A 638 -1.10 55.79 -12.98
C THR A 638 -2.46 55.66 -12.30
N ALA A 639 -2.44 55.51 -10.98
CA ALA A 639 -3.58 55.77 -10.10
C ALA A 639 -3.14 56.75 -9.01
N ALA A 640 -4.02 57.70 -8.68
CA ALA A 640 -3.85 58.68 -7.61
C ALA A 640 -5.25 59.13 -7.15
N PRO A 641 -5.41 59.70 -5.93
CA PRO A 641 -4.64 59.44 -4.71
C PRO A 641 -5.55 59.09 -3.52
N VAL A 642 -5.03 58.35 -2.54
CA VAL A 642 -5.62 58.26 -1.19
C VAL A 642 -4.60 58.77 -0.16
N ALA A 643 -5.09 59.46 0.86
CA ALA A 643 -4.34 60.23 1.85
C ALA A 643 -3.47 59.35 2.80
N PRO A 644 -2.58 59.94 3.63
CA PRO A 644 -1.23 59.42 3.83
C PRO A 644 -1.13 58.20 4.76
N ALA A 645 -0.21 57.30 4.40
CA ALA A 645 0.17 56.17 5.24
C ALA A 645 0.82 56.64 6.56
N ALA A 646 0.42 55.99 7.67
CA ALA A 646 1.17 56.06 8.92
C ALA A 646 2.59 55.49 8.71
N LYS A 647 3.59 56.09 9.39
CA LYS A 647 4.98 55.65 9.30
C LYS A 647 5.13 54.20 9.81
N PRO A 648 6.05 53.39 9.27
CA PRO A 648 6.34 52.07 9.82
C PRO A 648 6.74 52.17 11.29
N VAL A 649 6.13 51.36 12.15
CA VAL A 649 6.50 51.27 13.56
C VAL A 649 7.79 50.45 13.66
N GLU A 650 8.87 51.08 14.13
CA GLU A 650 10.12 50.35 14.42
C GLU A 650 9.90 49.35 15.55
N ILE A 651 9.91 48.05 15.23
CA ILE A 651 9.81 46.98 16.22
C ILE A 651 11.10 46.93 17.04
N LYS A 652 11.03 47.27 18.33
CA LYS A 652 12.19 47.34 19.23
C LYS A 652 12.11 46.30 20.34
N THR A 653 13.08 45.38 20.35
CA THR A 653 13.18 44.31 21.35
C THR A 653 14.22 44.65 22.41
N VAL A 654 13.86 44.58 23.69
CA VAL A 654 14.68 44.98 24.84
C VAL A 654 14.58 43.93 25.94
N GLN A 655 15.71 43.52 26.52
CA GLN A 655 15.71 42.67 27.72
C GLN A 655 15.47 43.50 28.98
N LYS A 656 14.56 43.05 29.85
CA LYS A 656 14.14 43.78 31.06
C LYS A 656 13.56 42.84 32.10
N ARG A 657 13.79 43.08 33.40
CA ARG A 657 12.98 42.48 34.46
C ARG A 657 11.61 43.13 34.57
N VAL A 658 10.58 42.29 34.67
CA VAL A 658 9.17 42.69 34.72
C VAL A 658 8.49 42.06 35.93
N PRO A 659 7.83 42.84 36.79
CA PRO A 659 7.03 42.32 37.90
C PRO A 659 5.92 41.41 37.39
N VAL A 660 5.74 40.25 38.03
CA VAL A 660 4.80 39.20 37.58
C VAL A 660 3.36 39.72 37.53
N ASP A 661 2.96 40.60 38.45
CA ASP A 661 1.64 41.23 38.53
C ASP A 661 1.29 42.15 37.34
N ARG A 662 2.30 42.52 36.52
CA ARG A 662 2.13 43.35 35.33
C ARG A 662 2.10 42.54 34.03
N ILE A 663 2.13 41.21 34.13
CA ILE A 663 2.08 40.29 33.00
C ILE A 663 0.68 39.68 32.90
N ASP A 664 -0.04 40.02 31.83
CA ASP A 664 -1.32 39.46 31.45
C ASP A 664 -1.12 38.24 30.54
N ARG A 665 -1.96 37.23 30.72
CA ARG A 665 -2.00 36.05 29.84
C ARG A 665 -2.64 36.40 28.50
N ASP A 666 -2.00 35.99 27.41
CA ASP A 666 -2.60 36.03 26.07
C ASP A 666 -3.66 34.91 25.89
N PRO A 667 -4.95 35.23 25.61
CA PRO A 667 -5.98 34.23 25.39
C PRO A 667 -5.79 33.39 24.11
N SER A 668 -5.03 33.89 23.14
CA SER A 668 -4.86 33.29 21.81
C SER A 668 -3.83 32.15 21.75
N GLN A 669 -3.09 31.91 22.85
CA GLN A 669 -2.05 30.89 22.96
C GLN A 669 -2.54 29.50 22.47
N PRO A 670 -1.74 28.77 21.68
CA PRO A 670 -2.17 27.50 21.10
C PRO A 670 -2.26 26.37 22.13
N ARG A 671 -1.32 26.28 23.09
CA ARG A 671 -1.32 25.25 24.15
C ARG A 671 -2.25 25.66 25.30
N LYS A 672 -3.31 24.87 25.51
CA LYS A 672 -4.30 25.12 26.58
C LYS A 672 -4.12 24.19 27.80
N THR A 673 -3.64 22.97 27.57
CA THR A 673 -3.44 21.95 28.59
C THR A 673 -1.98 21.83 29.03
N PHE A 674 -1.79 21.65 30.34
CA PHE A 674 -0.48 21.44 30.97
C PHE A 674 -0.56 20.24 31.89
N ASP A 675 0.50 19.44 31.86
CA ASP A 675 0.70 18.31 32.77
C ASP A 675 1.05 18.89 34.17
N PRO A 676 0.29 18.56 35.23
CA PRO A 676 0.53 19.09 36.56
C PRO A 676 1.87 18.64 37.15
N VAL A 677 2.29 17.40 36.91
CA VAL A 677 3.53 16.84 37.47
C VAL A 677 4.73 17.59 36.89
N LYS A 678 4.78 17.74 35.56
CA LYS A 678 5.83 18.51 34.87
C LYS A 678 5.75 20.03 35.12
N LEU A 679 4.71 20.53 35.81
CA LEU A 679 4.62 21.92 36.25
C LEU A 679 5.17 22.06 37.68
N GLU A 680 4.90 21.09 38.56
CA GLU A 680 5.48 21.02 39.91
C GLU A 680 6.99 20.82 39.87
N GLU A 681 7.51 19.92 39.01
CA GLU A 681 8.95 19.76 38.78
C GLU A 681 9.64 21.08 38.37
N LEU A 682 9.03 21.81 37.42
CA LEU A 682 9.54 23.11 36.97
C LEU A 682 9.43 24.17 38.08
N THR A 683 8.40 24.09 38.92
CA THR A 683 8.22 25.00 40.07
C THR A 683 9.29 24.75 41.13
N GLY A 684 9.61 23.48 41.43
CA GLY A 684 10.73 23.12 42.32
C GLY A 684 12.05 23.64 41.78
N SER A 685 12.37 23.33 40.51
CA SER A 685 13.58 23.81 39.85
C SER A 685 13.68 25.35 39.83
N MET A 686 12.57 26.07 39.64
CA MET A 686 12.56 27.54 39.69
C MET A 686 12.71 28.12 41.11
N ARG A 687 12.33 27.39 42.18
CA ARG A 687 12.63 27.78 43.56
C ARG A 687 14.11 27.61 43.91
N GLU A 688 14.75 26.56 43.40
CA GLU A 688 16.14 26.22 43.70
C GLU A 688 17.15 26.99 42.85
N LEU A 689 16.92 27.08 41.53
CA LEU A 689 17.88 27.62 40.55
C LEU A 689 17.44 28.97 39.95
N GLY A 690 16.25 29.45 40.28
CA GLY A 690 15.67 30.67 39.70
C GLY A 690 15.29 30.52 38.23
N GLN A 691 15.17 31.66 37.53
CA GLN A 691 14.78 31.68 36.12
C GLN A 691 15.99 31.55 35.19
N LEU A 692 16.28 30.33 34.73
CA LEU A 692 17.39 30.07 33.80
C LEU A 692 17.20 30.61 32.38
N GLN A 693 15.97 30.89 31.94
CA GLN A 693 15.68 31.41 30.60
C GLN A 693 14.54 32.44 30.60
N PRO A 694 14.68 33.57 29.88
CA PRO A 694 13.71 34.65 29.88
C PRO A 694 12.36 34.25 29.27
N VAL A 695 11.29 34.98 29.62
CA VAL A 695 9.97 34.91 28.97
C VAL A 695 9.85 35.97 27.88
N SER A 696 8.96 35.81 26.90
CA SER A 696 8.76 36.82 25.84
C SER A 696 7.47 37.60 26.08
N LEU A 697 7.57 38.93 26.11
CA LEU A 697 6.49 39.85 26.44
C LEU A 697 6.26 40.86 25.33
N ARG A 698 5.00 41.21 25.09
CA ARG A 698 4.56 42.33 24.24
C ARG A 698 4.21 43.49 25.15
N TYR A 699 4.79 44.66 24.93
CA TYR A 699 4.38 45.87 25.65
C TYR A 699 3.07 46.40 25.08
N VAL A 700 2.07 46.67 25.93
CA VAL A 700 0.82 47.31 25.51
C VAL A 700 0.96 48.83 25.65
N PRO A 701 0.92 49.60 24.55
CA PRO A 701 1.03 51.06 24.61
C PRO A 701 -0.07 51.68 25.49
N GLY A 702 0.30 52.66 26.31
CA GLY A 702 -0.65 53.41 27.16
C GLY A 702 -1.00 52.77 28.51
N THR A 703 -0.93 51.44 28.67
CA THR A 703 -1.42 50.76 29.90
C THR A 703 -0.33 50.41 30.92
N LYS A 704 0.96 50.49 30.55
CA LYS A 704 2.12 50.02 31.35
C LYS A 704 2.08 48.52 31.70
N ARG A 705 1.19 47.73 31.08
CA ARG A 705 1.09 46.27 31.22
C ARG A 705 1.79 45.54 30.07
N TYR A 706 2.10 44.28 30.30
CA TYR A 706 2.78 43.40 29.36
C TYR A 706 1.89 42.18 29.08
N VAL A 707 1.78 41.74 27.83
CA VAL A 707 1.05 40.51 27.46
C VAL A 707 2.07 39.41 27.17
N LEU A 708 1.85 38.22 27.70
CA LEU A 708 2.75 37.07 27.56
C LEU A 708 2.66 36.46 26.15
N VAL A 709 3.73 36.66 25.37
CA VAL A 709 3.83 36.13 24.00
C VAL A 709 4.36 34.70 24.01
N LEU A 710 5.39 34.40 24.82
CA LEU A 710 5.98 33.06 24.94
C LEU A 710 6.38 32.80 26.40
N GLY A 711 6.19 31.56 26.88
CA GLY A 711 6.70 31.13 28.20
C GLY A 711 5.65 30.87 29.30
N GLU A 712 4.38 30.65 28.97
CA GLU A 712 3.26 30.39 29.92
C GLU A 712 3.63 29.44 31.09
N ARG A 713 4.31 28.32 30.83
CA ARG A 713 4.74 27.38 31.90
C ARG A 713 5.72 28.01 32.89
N ARG A 714 6.65 28.84 32.44
CA ARG A 714 7.62 29.54 33.30
C ARG A 714 6.94 30.63 34.11
N TRP A 715 6.01 31.36 33.52
CA TRP A 715 5.21 32.37 34.23
C TRP A 715 4.34 31.73 35.32
N ARG A 716 3.67 30.61 35.04
CA ARG A 716 2.89 29.85 36.06
C ARG A 716 3.78 29.22 37.13
N ALA A 717 4.88 28.58 36.74
CA ALA A 717 5.83 28.00 37.69
C ALA A 717 6.47 29.09 38.58
N ALA A 718 6.74 30.28 38.03
CA ALA A 718 7.23 31.43 38.80
C ALA A 718 6.20 31.96 39.81
N GLN A 719 4.92 32.05 39.43
CA GLN A 719 3.84 32.37 40.37
C GLN A 719 3.75 31.34 41.49
N ALA A 720 3.77 30.04 41.16
CA ALA A 720 3.74 28.95 42.13
C ALA A 720 5.04 28.86 42.97
N ALA A 721 6.16 29.37 42.45
CA ALA A 721 7.45 29.48 43.15
C ALA A 721 7.55 30.71 44.06
N GLY A 722 6.65 31.69 43.93
CA GLY A 722 6.68 32.95 44.70
C GLY A 722 7.67 33.99 44.15
N ILE A 723 8.08 33.89 42.89
CA ILE A 723 9.03 34.82 42.25
C ILE A 723 8.31 36.13 41.88
N THR A 724 8.83 37.27 42.34
CA THR A 724 8.18 38.58 42.17
C THR A 724 8.53 39.31 40.86
N GLU A 725 9.72 39.09 40.31
CA GLU A 725 10.16 39.65 39.02
C GLU A 725 10.67 38.55 38.09
N LEU A 726 10.34 38.63 36.80
CA LEU A 726 10.86 37.74 35.76
C LEU A 726 11.74 38.49 34.77
N ASP A 727 12.86 37.86 34.39
CA ASP A 727 13.65 38.23 33.22
C ASP A 727 12.83 38.01 31.95
N ALA A 728 12.67 39.08 31.16
CA ALA A 728 11.83 39.08 29.99
C ALA A 728 12.46 39.77 28.78
N VAL A 729 12.17 39.24 27.59
CA VAL A 729 12.42 39.88 26.30
C VAL A 729 11.15 40.63 25.90
N VAL A 730 11.17 41.96 26.05
CA VAL A 730 10.05 42.85 25.76
C VAL A 730 10.15 43.37 24.33
N THR A 731 9.17 43.03 23.48
CA THR A 731 9.03 43.58 22.14
C THR A 731 8.01 44.72 22.12
N HIS A 732 8.44 45.87 21.63
CA HIS A 732 7.62 47.07 21.42
C HIS A 732 7.18 47.13 19.96
N GLY A 733 5.90 47.45 19.71
CA GLY A 733 5.35 47.64 18.36
C GLY A 733 4.39 46.55 17.88
N LEU A 734 4.37 45.37 18.51
CA LEU A 734 3.38 44.32 18.21
C LEU A 734 1.97 44.74 18.70
N VAL A 735 0.99 44.65 17.82
CA VAL A 735 -0.43 44.89 18.12
C VAL A 735 -1.14 43.56 18.41
N GLU A 736 -2.26 43.63 19.12
CA GLU A 736 -3.08 42.44 19.41
C GLU A 736 -3.76 41.95 18.13
N GLY A 737 -3.73 40.63 17.87
CA GLY A 737 -4.20 40.06 16.60
C GLY A 737 -3.28 40.29 15.40
N ASP A 738 -2.08 40.87 15.59
CA ASP A 738 -1.11 41.05 14.51
C ASP A 738 -0.62 39.68 13.99
N ARG A 739 -0.70 39.52 12.67
CA ARG A 739 -0.38 38.33 11.89
C ARG A 739 1.06 37.84 12.17
N GLU A 740 2.01 38.75 12.39
CA GLU A 740 3.39 38.39 12.76
C GLU A 740 3.52 37.83 14.19
N THR A 741 2.66 38.25 15.12
CA THR A 741 2.68 37.75 16.51
C THR A 741 2.26 36.28 16.53
N LEU A 742 1.16 35.96 15.85
CA LEU A 742 0.65 34.60 15.71
C LEU A 742 1.66 33.68 15.01
N ALA A 743 2.29 34.15 13.92
CA ALA A 743 3.35 33.41 13.22
C ALA A 743 4.51 33.04 14.15
N ARG A 744 4.98 33.99 14.97
CA ARG A 744 6.07 33.77 15.94
C ARG A 744 5.66 32.85 17.10
N GLN A 745 4.43 32.95 17.59
CA GLN A 745 3.87 32.05 18.62
C GLN A 745 3.74 30.60 18.13
N VAL A 746 3.30 30.39 16.89
CA VAL A 746 3.17 29.04 16.32
C VAL A 746 4.54 28.45 16.01
N ALA A 747 5.45 29.19 15.37
CA ALA A 747 6.78 28.70 15.01
C ALA A 747 7.64 28.28 16.20
N GLU A 748 7.48 28.89 17.38
CA GLU A 748 8.24 28.54 18.60
C GLU A 748 7.66 27.34 19.37
N ASN A 749 6.37 27.03 19.15
CA ASN A 749 5.72 25.87 19.76
C ASN A 749 5.80 24.61 18.90
N VAL A 750 5.81 24.75 17.57
CA VAL A 750 5.88 23.64 16.62
C VAL A 750 7.26 22.97 16.68
N GLY A 751 7.27 21.68 17.02
CA GLY A 751 8.50 20.90 17.25
C GLY A 751 8.82 20.63 18.73
N ARG A 752 8.04 21.16 19.68
CA ARG A 752 8.12 20.75 21.09
C ARG A 752 7.50 19.37 21.29
N ALA A 753 8.18 18.51 22.06
CA ALA A 753 7.77 17.13 22.34
C ALA A 753 6.40 16.98 23.07
N ASP A 754 5.89 18.07 23.66
CA ASP A 754 4.63 18.11 24.40
C ASP A 754 3.38 18.49 23.56
N MET A 755 3.53 18.89 22.28
CA MET A 755 2.40 19.39 21.48
C MET A 755 1.59 18.26 20.86
N THR A 756 0.27 18.24 21.06
CA THR A 756 -0.57 17.18 20.50
C THR A 756 -0.80 17.35 18.97
N PRO A 757 -1.07 16.24 18.25
CA PRO A 757 -1.42 16.28 16.83
C PRO A 757 -2.54 17.25 16.43
N ILE A 758 -3.51 17.47 17.32
CA ILE A 758 -4.66 18.36 17.09
C ILE A 758 -4.30 19.82 17.39
N GLU A 759 -3.56 20.10 18.46
CA GLU A 759 -3.09 21.48 18.75
C GLU A 759 -2.16 22.01 17.63
N GLU A 760 -1.31 21.16 17.06
CA GLU A 760 -0.46 21.54 15.91
C GLU A 760 -1.31 21.81 14.66
N ALA A 761 -2.33 20.99 14.41
CA ALA A 761 -3.29 21.20 13.32
C ALA A 761 -4.09 22.50 13.48
N GLU A 762 -4.60 22.78 14.67
CA GLU A 762 -5.25 24.07 15.00
C GLU A 762 -4.30 25.24 14.78
N SER A 763 -3.03 25.11 15.20
CA SER A 763 -2.03 26.17 15.08
C SER A 763 -1.72 26.49 13.61
N PHE A 764 -1.56 25.48 12.76
CA PHE A 764 -1.39 25.69 11.32
C PHE A 764 -2.67 26.27 10.69
N LYS A 765 -3.85 25.80 11.09
CA LYS A 765 -5.11 26.34 10.58
C LYS A 765 -5.27 27.82 10.94
N ARG A 766 -4.96 28.23 12.17
CA ARG A 766 -4.99 29.66 12.56
C ARG A 766 -4.06 30.52 11.70
N LEU A 767 -2.91 30.00 11.26
CA LEU A 767 -2.06 30.72 10.30
C LEU A 767 -2.68 30.81 8.90
N THR A 768 -3.30 29.74 8.40
CA THR A 768 -4.00 29.79 7.10
C THR A 768 -5.25 30.66 7.13
N ASP A 769 -5.96 30.69 8.25
CA ASP A 769 -7.11 31.56 8.50
C ASP A 769 -6.66 33.03 8.62
N ALA A 770 -5.42 33.29 9.08
CA ALA A 770 -4.72 34.58 9.02
C ALA A 770 -4.03 34.85 7.66
N GLU A 771 -4.56 34.27 6.57
CA GLU A 771 -4.13 34.45 5.18
C GLU A 771 -2.68 34.04 4.84
N TYR A 772 -1.99 33.25 5.67
CA TYR A 772 -0.73 32.62 5.23
C TYR A 772 -0.98 31.43 4.31
N SER A 773 -0.26 31.39 3.19
CA SER A 773 -0.26 30.20 2.33
C SER A 773 0.43 29.01 3.01
N ILE A 774 0.05 27.80 2.63
CA ILE A 774 0.63 26.56 3.18
C ILE A 774 2.16 26.52 2.98
N ASP A 775 2.66 27.07 1.87
CA ASP A 775 4.10 27.17 1.55
C ASP A 775 4.83 28.26 2.37
N GLU A 776 4.13 29.25 2.93
CA GLU A 776 4.69 30.21 3.88
C GLU A 776 4.72 29.61 5.29
N VAL A 777 3.60 29.00 5.72
CA VAL A 777 3.51 28.28 7.00
C VAL A 777 4.62 27.23 7.08
N SER A 778 4.81 26.41 6.04
CA SER A 778 5.82 25.35 6.02
C SER A 778 7.25 25.89 6.18
N LYS A 779 7.57 27.05 5.58
CA LYS A 779 8.86 27.73 5.74
C LYS A 779 9.05 28.28 7.16
N MET A 780 7.98 28.84 7.75
CA MET A 780 8.02 29.38 9.11
C MET A 780 8.24 28.30 10.17
N VAL A 781 7.63 27.12 9.99
CA VAL A 781 7.69 26.02 10.98
C VAL A 781 8.75 24.96 10.67
N GLY A 782 9.52 25.11 9.59
CA GLY A 782 10.58 24.17 9.21
C GLY A 782 10.08 22.76 8.84
N LYS A 783 8.86 22.64 8.31
CA LYS A 783 8.25 21.37 7.87
C LYS A 783 7.97 21.39 6.36
N SER A 784 7.64 20.23 5.78
CA SER A 784 7.22 20.19 4.36
C SER A 784 5.78 20.73 4.19
N PRO A 785 5.44 21.33 3.03
CA PRO A 785 4.06 21.75 2.74
C PRO A 785 3.04 20.60 2.86
N ALA A 786 3.46 19.39 2.46
CA ALA A 786 2.64 18.18 2.60
C ALA A 786 2.35 17.84 4.08
N TYR A 787 3.34 17.97 4.96
CA TYR A 787 3.15 17.76 6.40
C TYR A 787 2.16 18.76 6.99
N VAL A 788 2.28 20.05 6.64
CA VAL A 788 1.34 21.10 7.08
C VAL A 788 -0.08 20.79 6.62
N GLY A 789 -0.27 20.43 5.34
CA GLY A 789 -1.57 20.03 4.79
C GLY A 789 -2.18 18.81 5.49
N TRP A 790 -1.40 17.74 5.65
CA TRP A 790 -1.86 16.52 6.36
C TRP A 790 -2.24 16.78 7.81
N ARG A 791 -1.55 17.71 8.50
CA ARG A 791 -1.90 18.11 9.86
C ARG A 791 -3.24 18.83 9.88
N ILE A 792 -3.43 19.84 9.01
CA ILE A 792 -4.69 20.59 8.90
C ILE A 792 -5.88 19.67 8.58
N ASP A 793 -5.67 18.66 7.72
CA ASP A 793 -6.70 17.66 7.40
C ASP A 793 -7.27 16.96 8.66
N LEU A 794 -6.47 16.73 9.72
CA LEU A 794 -6.91 16.09 10.96
C LEU A 794 -8.06 16.83 11.66
N LEU A 795 -8.26 18.12 11.40
CA LEU A 795 -9.39 18.88 11.95
C LEU A 795 -10.75 18.46 11.35
N ARG A 796 -10.75 17.67 10.27
CA ARG A 796 -11.95 17.00 9.71
C ARG A 796 -12.34 15.73 10.46
N LEU A 797 -11.55 15.29 11.44
CA LEU A 797 -11.92 14.17 12.31
C LEU A 797 -13.14 14.54 13.16
N CYS A 798 -14.12 13.63 13.21
CA CYS A 798 -15.24 13.70 14.13
C CYS A 798 -14.77 13.55 15.59
N GLU A 799 -15.59 14.01 16.55
CA GLU A 799 -15.15 14.10 17.96
C GLU A 799 -14.66 12.76 18.54
N PRO A 800 -15.32 11.60 18.31
CA PRO A 800 -14.80 10.31 18.77
C PRO A 800 -13.46 9.91 18.12
N ALA A 801 -13.21 10.30 16.87
CA ALA A 801 -11.94 10.03 16.19
C ALA A 801 -10.82 10.95 16.71
N ARG A 802 -11.18 12.20 17.04
CA ARG A 802 -10.30 13.20 17.63
C ARG A 802 -9.88 12.82 19.04
N GLU A 803 -10.83 12.36 19.87
CA GLU A 803 -10.54 11.78 21.17
C GLU A 803 -9.63 10.54 21.08
N ALA A 804 -9.92 9.61 20.15
CA ALA A 804 -9.11 8.42 19.97
C ALA A 804 -7.66 8.75 19.57
N LEU A 805 -7.46 9.79 18.74
CA LEU A 805 -6.14 10.32 18.40
C LEU A 805 -5.47 11.00 19.60
N GLY A 806 -6.19 11.83 20.36
CA GLY A 806 -5.66 12.52 21.55
C GLY A 806 -5.25 11.56 22.68
N LYS A 807 -5.98 10.47 22.85
CA LYS A 807 -5.68 9.38 23.81
C LYS A 807 -4.61 8.40 23.30
N GLY A 808 -4.08 8.60 22.08
CA GLY A 808 -3.08 7.73 21.47
C GLY A 808 -3.59 6.37 20.97
N HIS A 809 -4.89 6.11 21.03
CA HIS A 809 -5.50 4.87 20.52
C HIS A 809 -5.54 4.81 18.99
N LEU A 810 -5.63 5.94 18.31
CA LEU A 810 -5.56 6.04 16.85
C LEU A 810 -4.19 6.63 16.44
N PRO A 811 -3.31 5.88 15.75
CA PRO A 811 -2.00 6.40 15.35
C PRO A 811 -2.11 7.48 14.27
N VAL A 812 -1.26 8.51 14.38
CA VAL A 812 -1.29 9.74 13.54
C VAL A 812 -1.35 9.45 12.03
N GLY A 813 -0.53 8.52 11.54
CA GLY A 813 -0.48 8.18 10.11
C GLY A 813 -1.80 7.60 9.58
N LEU A 814 -2.51 6.85 10.43
CA LEU A 814 -3.81 6.28 10.11
C LEU A 814 -4.94 7.31 10.25
N ALA A 815 -4.84 8.19 11.25
CA ALA A 815 -5.77 9.28 11.48
C ALA A 815 -5.90 10.23 10.28
N TRP A 816 -4.82 10.46 9.52
CA TRP A 816 -4.90 11.22 8.28
C TRP A 816 -5.84 10.58 7.25
N TYR A 817 -5.71 9.28 6.98
CA TYR A 817 -6.63 8.59 6.05
C TYR A 817 -8.09 8.62 6.53
N VAL A 818 -8.32 8.50 7.85
CA VAL A 818 -9.65 8.60 8.45
C VAL A 818 -10.23 10.01 8.28
N SER A 819 -9.41 11.07 8.43
CA SER A 819 -9.85 12.47 8.30
C SER A 819 -10.35 12.84 6.89
N LEU A 820 -10.06 12.02 5.88
CA LEU A 820 -10.55 12.21 4.52
C LEU A 820 -11.96 11.64 4.29
N LEU A 821 -12.49 10.84 5.23
CA LEU A 821 -13.81 10.20 5.16
C LEU A 821 -14.92 11.08 5.74
N ASN A 822 -16.18 10.78 5.38
CA ASN A 822 -17.35 11.35 6.06
C ASN A 822 -17.51 10.81 7.49
N CYS A 823 -18.29 11.51 8.33
CA CYS A 823 -18.41 11.17 9.76
C CYS A 823 -18.87 9.73 10.00
N ASP A 824 -19.80 9.21 9.21
CA ASP A 824 -20.31 7.84 9.36
C ASP A 824 -19.23 6.80 9.04
N ASN A 825 -18.45 6.99 7.98
CA ASN A 825 -17.37 6.09 7.63
C ASN A 825 -16.17 6.22 8.59
N GLN A 826 -15.94 7.39 9.20
CA GLN A 826 -15.02 7.53 10.33
C GLN A 826 -15.49 6.70 11.53
N MET A 827 -16.77 6.76 11.90
CA MET A 827 -17.33 5.96 13.01
C MET A 827 -17.31 4.45 12.72
N ARG A 828 -17.62 4.04 11.48
CA ARG A 828 -17.49 2.64 11.03
C ARG A 828 -16.04 2.18 11.09
N PHE A 829 -15.09 3.03 10.68
CA PHE A 829 -13.66 2.76 10.79
C PHE A 829 -13.24 2.52 12.25
N LEU A 830 -13.54 3.47 13.14
CA LEU A 830 -13.20 3.37 14.57
C LEU A 830 -13.80 2.13 15.22
N THR A 831 -15.06 1.81 14.92
CA THR A 831 -15.76 0.64 15.48
C THR A 831 -15.03 -0.66 15.14
N ARG A 832 -14.55 -0.80 13.90
CA ARG A 832 -13.79 -1.98 13.44
C ARG A 832 -12.37 -1.99 14.00
N TYR A 833 -11.76 -0.81 14.12
CA TYR A 833 -10.42 -0.64 14.68
C TYR A 833 -10.38 -1.00 16.18
N ALA A 834 -11.34 -0.50 16.97
CA ALA A 834 -11.48 -0.82 18.39
C ALA A 834 -11.80 -2.31 18.66
N ARG A 835 -12.43 -2.99 17.71
CA ARG A 835 -12.69 -4.45 17.77
C ARG A 835 -11.47 -5.31 17.36
N GLY A 836 -10.38 -4.70 16.88
CA GLY A 836 -9.22 -5.43 16.38
C GLY A 836 -9.47 -6.21 15.09
N GLU A 837 -10.42 -5.76 14.25
CA GLU A 837 -10.76 -6.47 13.00
C GLU A 837 -9.63 -6.38 11.93
N PHE A 838 -8.74 -5.39 12.03
CA PHE A 838 -7.62 -5.20 11.10
C PHE A 838 -6.38 -6.00 11.53
N LYS A 839 -5.77 -6.71 10.59
CA LYS A 839 -4.59 -7.56 10.87
C LYS A 839 -3.27 -6.78 10.86
N SER A 840 -3.26 -5.57 10.29
CA SER A 840 -2.09 -4.70 10.22
C SER A 840 -2.51 -3.25 10.00
N THR A 841 -1.59 -2.30 10.20
CA THR A 841 -1.83 -0.88 9.87
C THR A 841 -2.15 -0.67 8.39
N ARG A 842 -1.46 -1.37 7.48
CA ARG A 842 -1.72 -1.32 6.03
C ARG A 842 -3.10 -1.84 5.63
N ASP A 843 -3.63 -2.81 6.37
CA ASP A 843 -4.99 -3.36 6.18
C ASP A 843 -6.05 -2.31 6.55
N ALA A 844 -5.83 -1.59 7.65
CA ALA A 844 -6.65 -0.44 8.04
C ALA A 844 -6.54 0.73 7.03
N GLU A 845 -5.33 1.08 6.57
CA GLU A 845 -5.13 2.10 5.51
C GLU A 845 -5.88 1.74 4.22
N ALA A 846 -5.78 0.49 3.77
CA ALA A 846 -6.47 0.00 2.57
C ALA A 846 -7.99 0.09 2.71
N PHE A 847 -8.53 -0.23 3.89
CA PHE A 847 -9.96 -0.08 4.16
C PHE A 847 -10.42 1.38 4.12
N ALA A 848 -9.66 2.32 4.69
CA ALA A 848 -9.97 3.75 4.61
C ALA A 848 -9.92 4.28 3.16
N GLN A 849 -8.93 3.88 2.38
CA GLN A 849 -8.82 4.26 0.96
C GLN A 849 -9.98 3.68 0.11
N ALA A 850 -10.40 2.44 0.40
CA ALA A 850 -11.56 1.82 -0.25
C ALA A 850 -12.86 2.58 0.09
N ALA A 851 -13.08 2.91 1.37
CA ALA A 851 -14.23 3.70 1.81
C ALA A 851 -14.27 5.09 1.13
N ARG A 852 -13.13 5.79 1.03
CA ARG A 852 -13.07 7.09 0.35
C ARG A 852 -13.29 7.00 -1.16
N THR A 853 -12.94 5.87 -1.77
CA THR A 853 -13.22 5.61 -3.19
C THR A 853 -14.71 5.42 -3.42
N GLU A 854 -15.41 4.76 -2.50
CA GLU A 854 -16.86 4.57 -2.60
C GLU A 854 -17.63 5.87 -2.35
N GLU A 855 -17.24 6.68 -1.37
CA GLU A 855 -17.81 8.02 -1.15
C GLU A 855 -17.78 8.88 -2.41
N LYS A 856 -16.62 8.97 -3.10
CA LYS A 856 -16.49 9.75 -4.33
C LYS A 856 -17.37 9.27 -5.47
N ARG A 857 -17.73 7.98 -5.49
CA ARG A 857 -18.67 7.41 -6.48
C ARG A 857 -20.11 7.82 -6.16
N VAL A 858 -20.46 7.98 -4.89
CA VAL A 858 -21.78 8.46 -4.44
C VAL A 858 -21.89 9.99 -4.58
N GLU A 859 -20.87 10.76 -4.18
CA GLU A 859 -20.82 12.22 -4.37
C GLU A 859 -21.03 12.60 -5.85
N GLY A 860 -20.35 11.90 -6.78
CA GLY A 860 -20.53 12.08 -8.23
C GLY A 860 -21.86 11.55 -8.80
N GLN A 861 -22.67 10.84 -8.01
CA GLN A 861 -24.03 10.44 -8.38
C GLN A 861 -25.08 11.44 -7.89
N GLY A 862 -24.82 12.16 -6.79
CA GLY A 862 -25.72 13.14 -6.18
C GLY A 862 -25.72 14.49 -6.87
N SER A 863 -24.57 15.01 -7.30
CA SER A 863 -24.48 16.33 -7.97
C SER A 863 -25.24 16.40 -9.30
N PHE A 864 -25.51 15.26 -9.93
CA PHE A 864 -26.29 15.18 -11.17
C PHE A 864 -27.81 15.27 -10.93
N PHE A 865 -28.31 14.89 -9.75
CA PHE A 865 -29.74 14.96 -9.44
C PHE A 865 -30.19 16.39 -9.09
N VAL A 866 -29.35 17.19 -8.40
CA VAL A 866 -29.66 18.58 -8.06
C VAL A 866 -29.85 19.45 -9.31
N LEU A 867 -29.02 19.25 -10.34
CA LEU A 867 -29.15 19.92 -11.65
C LEU A 867 -30.35 19.45 -12.48
N ALA A 868 -30.92 18.28 -12.18
CA ALA A 868 -32.14 17.80 -12.82
C ALA A 868 -33.41 18.38 -12.17
N ASP A 869 -33.37 18.64 -10.87
CA ASP A 869 -34.51 19.19 -10.11
C ASP A 869 -34.74 20.69 -10.42
N GLU A 870 -33.66 21.45 -10.65
CA GLU A 870 -33.79 22.83 -11.18
C GLU A 870 -34.36 22.89 -12.60
N ALA A 871 -34.15 21.84 -13.41
CA ALA A 871 -34.70 21.71 -14.76
C ALA A 871 -36.16 21.19 -14.78
N ALA A 872 -36.67 20.70 -13.65
CA ALA A 872 -38.01 20.10 -13.55
C ALA A 872 -39.14 21.10 -13.28
N LYS A 873 -38.85 22.40 -13.10
CA LYS A 873 -39.89 23.43 -12.98
C LYS A 873 -40.57 23.65 -14.33
N PRO A 874 -41.89 23.42 -14.46
CA PRO A 874 -42.58 23.56 -15.74
C PRO A 874 -42.59 25.02 -16.17
N LYS A 875 -42.22 25.27 -17.43
CA LYS A 875 -42.67 26.45 -18.15
C LYS A 875 -43.97 26.07 -18.86
N ASP A 876 -45.04 26.82 -18.60
CA ASP A 876 -46.29 26.66 -19.31
C ASP A 876 -46.10 26.95 -20.81
N GLY A 877 -46.43 25.97 -21.65
CA GLY A 877 -46.29 26.06 -23.11
C GLY A 877 -46.35 24.70 -23.77
N GLN A 878 -47.31 24.51 -24.67
CA GLN A 878 -47.47 23.26 -25.43
C GLN A 878 -46.34 23.11 -26.46
N GLU A 879 -45.60 22.00 -26.43
CA GLU A 879 -44.89 21.53 -27.62
C GLU A 879 -45.12 20.03 -27.83
N SER A 880 -45.58 19.70 -29.04
CA SER A 880 -45.81 18.34 -29.52
C SER A 880 -44.49 17.64 -29.83
N LEU A 881 -44.39 16.35 -29.48
CA LEU A 881 -43.24 15.49 -29.79
C LEU A 881 -42.90 15.52 -31.30
N PRO A 882 -41.59 15.47 -31.68
CA PRO A 882 -41.19 15.38 -33.07
C PRO A 882 -41.68 14.06 -33.70
N THR A 883 -42.27 14.16 -34.89
CA THR A 883 -42.83 13.02 -35.63
C THR A 883 -41.70 12.16 -36.21
N LEU A 884 -41.45 10.99 -35.60
CA LEU A 884 -40.56 9.97 -36.15
C LEU A 884 -41.26 9.21 -37.27
N ASP A 885 -40.69 9.18 -38.48
CA ASP A 885 -41.18 8.35 -39.58
C ASP A 885 -40.94 6.86 -39.34
N VAL A 886 -42.03 6.18 -38.97
CA VAL A 886 -42.08 4.76 -38.61
C VAL A 886 -43.46 4.24 -39.04
N PRO A 887 -43.60 3.02 -39.61
CA PRO A 887 -44.89 2.50 -40.04
C PRO A 887 -45.97 2.48 -38.93
N ALA A 888 -47.24 2.65 -39.32
CA ALA A 888 -48.35 2.84 -38.36
C ALA A 888 -48.47 1.69 -37.33
N GLU A 889 -48.33 0.43 -37.75
CA GLU A 889 -48.36 -0.73 -36.86
C GLU A 889 -47.23 -0.72 -35.82
N GLU A 890 -46.06 -0.20 -36.19
CA GLU A 890 -44.90 -0.12 -35.30
C GLU A 890 -45.02 1.08 -34.35
N ARG A 891 -45.61 2.21 -34.80
CA ARG A 891 -46.03 3.31 -33.90
C ARG A 891 -47.04 2.84 -32.84
N GLU A 892 -48.00 1.99 -33.20
CA GLU A 892 -49.00 1.47 -32.24
C GLU A 892 -48.37 0.47 -31.24
N ARG A 893 -47.44 -0.37 -31.69
CA ARG A 893 -46.64 -1.23 -30.78
C ARG A 893 -45.75 -0.43 -29.84
N ILE A 894 -45.03 0.58 -30.36
CA ILE A 894 -44.17 1.46 -29.55
C ILE A 894 -44.97 2.25 -28.52
N THR A 895 -46.17 2.74 -28.87
CA THR A 895 -47.04 3.47 -27.93
C THR A 895 -47.68 2.55 -26.86
N THR A 896 -48.10 1.34 -27.22
CA THR A 896 -48.59 0.35 -26.23
C THR A 896 -47.48 -0.20 -25.33
N ASP A 897 -46.26 -0.38 -25.83
CA ASP A 897 -45.14 -0.79 -24.98
C ASP A 897 -44.60 0.37 -24.13
N ARG A 898 -44.63 1.62 -24.64
CA ARG A 898 -44.36 2.82 -23.83
C ARG A 898 -45.34 2.96 -22.68
N THR A 899 -46.65 2.81 -22.88
CA THR A 899 -47.64 2.92 -21.80
C THR A 899 -47.49 1.79 -20.77
N LYS A 900 -47.19 0.55 -21.20
CA LYS A 900 -46.82 -0.55 -20.29
C LYS A 900 -45.52 -0.28 -19.52
N LEU A 901 -44.55 0.43 -20.10
CA LEU A 901 -43.29 0.76 -19.46
C LEU A 901 -43.46 1.89 -18.44
N VAL A 902 -44.17 2.96 -18.80
CA VAL A 902 -44.52 4.07 -17.89
C VAL A 902 -45.31 3.54 -16.70
N GLY A 903 -46.37 2.75 -16.93
CA GLY A 903 -47.13 2.11 -15.84
C GLY A 903 -46.38 1.05 -15.02
N LYS A 904 -45.14 0.69 -15.40
CA LYS A 904 -44.19 -0.07 -14.56
C LYS A 904 -43.23 0.86 -13.81
N ILE A 905 -42.84 1.99 -14.39
CA ILE A 905 -42.03 3.03 -13.76
C ILE A 905 -42.81 3.70 -12.63
N ASP A 906 -44.09 4.05 -12.84
CA ASP A 906 -44.93 4.66 -11.80
C ASP A 906 -45.07 3.74 -10.58
N LYS A 907 -45.24 2.43 -10.80
CA LYS A 907 -45.27 1.41 -9.74
C LYS A 907 -43.93 1.25 -9.00
N LEU A 908 -42.81 1.55 -9.67
CA LEU A 908 -41.49 1.59 -9.03
C LEU A 908 -41.25 2.93 -8.30
N SER A 909 -41.89 4.02 -8.72
CA SER A 909 -41.88 5.30 -8.01
C SER A 909 -42.59 5.17 -6.67
N VAL A 910 -43.80 4.60 -6.66
CA VAL A 910 -44.55 4.29 -5.41
C VAL A 910 -43.75 3.36 -4.49
N ALA A 911 -43.03 2.37 -5.04
CA ALA A 911 -42.13 1.53 -4.24
C ALA A 911 -40.91 2.31 -3.70
N GLY A 912 -40.46 3.35 -4.38
CA GLY A 912 -39.41 4.27 -3.91
C GLY A 912 -39.89 5.19 -2.79
N GLU A 913 -41.12 5.72 -2.91
CA GLU A 913 -41.79 6.51 -1.87
C GLU A 913 -41.96 5.69 -0.58
N ILE A 914 -42.51 4.47 -0.67
CA ILE A 914 -42.64 3.55 0.46
C ILE A 914 -41.27 3.23 1.10
N LEU A 915 -40.20 3.09 0.31
CA LEU A 915 -38.85 2.89 0.83
C LEU A 915 -38.26 4.16 1.49
N SER A 916 -38.71 5.35 1.09
CA SER A 916 -38.34 6.64 1.70
C SER A 916 -39.09 6.86 3.03
N GLU A 917 -40.37 6.51 3.09
CA GLU A 917 -41.15 6.49 4.34
C GLU A 917 -40.57 5.47 5.33
N LEU A 918 -40.24 4.25 4.88
CA LEU A 918 -39.55 3.24 5.69
C LEU A 918 -38.15 3.68 6.16
N ALA A 919 -37.48 4.56 5.43
CA ALA A 919 -36.17 5.10 5.81
C ALA A 919 -36.26 6.31 6.78
N SER A 920 -37.46 6.87 6.98
CA SER A 920 -37.72 8.02 7.86
C SER A 920 -38.55 7.67 9.11
N ALA A 921 -39.10 6.46 9.18
CA ALA A 921 -39.75 5.93 10.38
C ALA A 921 -38.73 5.46 11.46
N ASP A 922 -39.12 5.56 12.73
CA ASP A 922 -38.21 5.35 13.86
C ASP A 922 -37.77 3.87 13.99
N PRO A 923 -36.46 3.56 14.15
CA PRO A 923 -35.97 2.18 14.08
C PRO A 923 -36.55 1.23 15.14
N GLU A 924 -36.91 1.74 16.32
CA GLU A 924 -37.48 0.94 17.41
C GLU A 924 -38.96 0.59 17.16
N GLU A 925 -39.76 1.53 16.62
CA GLU A 925 -41.15 1.26 16.23
C GLU A 925 -41.22 0.30 15.03
N LEU A 926 -40.35 0.48 14.04
CA LEU A 926 -40.21 -0.44 12.91
C LEU A 926 -39.82 -1.86 13.36
N ALA A 927 -38.89 -1.97 14.32
CA ALA A 927 -38.52 -3.26 14.90
C ALA A 927 -39.70 -3.92 15.64
N LEU A 928 -40.53 -3.14 16.35
CA LEU A 928 -41.72 -3.61 17.05
C LEU A 928 -42.83 -4.07 16.09
N LEU A 929 -43.11 -3.31 15.02
CA LEU A 929 -44.12 -3.65 14.01
C LEU A 929 -43.72 -4.86 13.16
N LEU A 930 -42.42 -5.03 12.87
CA LEU A 930 -41.93 -6.19 12.11
C LEU A 930 -41.75 -7.45 12.97
N ALA A 931 -41.71 -7.32 14.30
CA ALA A 931 -41.61 -8.42 15.27
C ALA A 931 -42.93 -9.24 15.37
N GLY A 932 -43.18 -10.04 14.34
CA GLY A 932 -44.35 -10.94 14.25
C GLY A 932 -44.66 -11.40 12.83
N THR A 933 -44.04 -10.78 11.81
CA THR A 933 -44.30 -11.11 10.40
C THR A 933 -43.41 -12.26 9.87
N PRO A 934 -43.88 -13.08 8.92
CA PRO A 934 -43.12 -14.22 8.41
C PRO A 934 -41.81 -13.81 7.69
N GLY A 935 -40.67 -14.12 8.31
CA GLY A 935 -39.33 -13.81 7.82
C GLY A 935 -38.48 -12.97 8.78
N GLY A 936 -39.11 -12.26 9.73
CA GLY A 936 -38.43 -11.44 10.74
C GLY A 936 -37.58 -10.29 10.17
N VAL A 937 -36.94 -9.54 11.07
CA VAL A 937 -36.10 -8.39 10.70
C VAL A 937 -35.01 -8.74 9.66
N PRO A 938 -34.27 -9.87 9.76
CA PRO A 938 -33.26 -10.23 8.76
C PRO A 938 -33.83 -10.57 7.38
N GLY A 939 -34.99 -11.24 7.31
CA GLY A 939 -35.63 -11.60 6.04
C GLY A 939 -36.16 -10.38 5.30
N HIS A 940 -36.67 -9.38 6.03
CA HIS A 940 -37.08 -8.10 5.45
C HIS A 940 -35.89 -7.23 5.06
N GLN A 941 -34.80 -7.22 5.85
CA GLN A 941 -33.54 -6.57 5.44
C GLN A 941 -33.02 -7.10 4.11
N LEU A 942 -32.98 -8.43 3.91
CA LEU A 942 -32.56 -9.03 2.64
C LEU A 942 -33.50 -8.66 1.46
N ARG A 943 -34.81 -8.54 1.70
CA ARG A 943 -35.75 -8.04 0.68
C ARG A 943 -35.56 -6.56 0.36
N ILE A 944 -35.28 -5.72 1.37
CA ILE A 944 -34.99 -4.29 1.20
C ILE A 944 -33.67 -4.10 0.45
N GLU A 945 -32.62 -4.86 0.78
CA GLU A 945 -31.36 -4.86 0.03
C GLU A 945 -31.55 -5.32 -1.42
N HIS A 946 -32.37 -6.35 -1.66
CA HIS A 946 -32.68 -6.82 -3.01
C HIS A 946 -33.48 -5.79 -3.82
N LEU A 947 -34.48 -5.13 -3.22
CA LEU A 947 -35.22 -4.03 -3.84
C LEU A 947 -34.31 -2.84 -4.14
N ARG A 948 -33.39 -2.49 -3.23
CA ARG A 948 -32.36 -1.47 -3.42
C ARG A 948 -31.42 -1.82 -4.58
N GLU A 949 -31.02 -3.08 -4.72
CA GLU A 949 -30.20 -3.51 -5.86
C GLU A 949 -30.97 -3.44 -7.18
N LEU A 950 -32.24 -3.84 -7.19
CA LEU A 950 -33.12 -3.74 -8.36
C LEU A 950 -33.35 -2.29 -8.80
N THR A 951 -33.60 -1.36 -7.86
CA THR A 951 -33.76 0.07 -8.18
C THR A 951 -32.46 0.71 -8.66
N LEU A 952 -31.29 0.34 -8.09
CA LEU A 952 -29.98 0.76 -8.61
C LEU A 952 -29.70 0.24 -10.03
N ARG A 953 -30.07 -1.01 -10.33
CA ARG A 953 -29.95 -1.57 -11.69
C ARG A 953 -30.93 -0.91 -12.68
N ALA A 954 -32.16 -0.62 -12.24
CA ALA A 954 -33.18 0.05 -13.05
C ALA A 954 -32.77 1.49 -13.38
N THR A 955 -32.38 2.29 -12.38
CA THR A 955 -31.90 3.67 -12.58
C THR A 955 -30.65 3.74 -13.45
N LYS A 956 -29.73 2.77 -13.35
CA LYS A 956 -28.59 2.65 -14.27
C LYS A 956 -29.05 2.46 -15.72
N LYS A 957 -29.97 1.51 -15.97
CA LYS A 957 -30.53 1.29 -17.32
C LYS A 957 -31.33 2.48 -17.84
N LEU A 958 -32.02 3.21 -16.95
CA LEU A 958 -32.75 4.41 -17.30
C LEU A 958 -31.79 5.55 -17.70
N ARG A 959 -30.66 5.71 -16.99
CA ARG A 959 -29.57 6.62 -17.40
C ARG A 959 -28.91 6.21 -18.71
N GLU A 960 -28.68 4.92 -18.95
CA GLU A 960 -28.19 4.41 -20.24
C GLU A 960 -29.18 4.72 -21.37
N ALA A 961 -30.48 4.52 -21.14
CA ALA A 961 -31.54 4.86 -22.08
C ALA A 961 -31.67 6.38 -22.31
N GLN A 962 -31.54 7.22 -21.27
CA GLN A 962 -31.54 8.68 -21.37
C GLN A 962 -30.28 9.21 -22.08
N ALA A 963 -29.12 8.60 -21.87
CA ALA A 963 -27.91 8.91 -22.62
C ALA A 963 -28.08 8.58 -24.11
N ILE A 964 -28.65 7.40 -24.43
CA ILE A 964 -28.98 7.03 -25.82
C ILE A 964 -30.05 7.96 -26.41
N ALA A 965 -31.06 8.36 -25.64
CA ALA A 965 -32.12 9.26 -26.08
C ALA A 965 -31.62 10.69 -26.31
N SER A 966 -30.75 11.22 -25.45
CA SER A 966 -30.12 12.55 -25.63
C SER A 966 -29.15 12.56 -26.81
N VAL A 967 -28.34 11.51 -27.00
CA VAL A 967 -27.51 11.34 -28.20
C VAL A 967 -28.35 11.25 -29.47
N ARG A 968 -29.55 10.64 -29.42
CA ARG A 968 -30.49 10.61 -30.54
C ARG A 968 -31.22 11.94 -30.75
N ALA A 969 -31.63 12.64 -29.70
CA ALA A 969 -32.26 13.96 -29.79
C ALA A 969 -31.29 14.99 -30.39
N ASN A 970 -30.05 15.02 -29.92
CA ASN A 970 -28.99 15.87 -30.46
C ASN A 970 -28.53 15.44 -31.88
N ALA A 971 -28.95 14.26 -32.36
CA ALA A 971 -28.78 13.84 -33.75
C ALA A 971 -30.01 14.12 -34.64
N ILE A 972 -31.11 14.60 -34.05
CA ILE A 972 -32.38 14.94 -34.71
C ILE A 972 -32.58 16.47 -34.80
N GLU A 973 -31.70 17.28 -34.19
CA GLU A 973 -31.55 18.71 -34.51
C GLU A 973 -30.94 18.91 -35.91
N ILE A 974 -31.70 18.50 -36.93
CA ILE A 974 -31.57 19.02 -38.29
C ILE A 974 -32.08 20.46 -38.26
N ASN A 975 -31.25 21.38 -38.74
CA ASN A 975 -31.54 22.81 -38.79
C ASN A 975 -32.94 23.09 -39.39
N PRO A 976 -33.89 23.72 -38.64
CA PRO A 976 -35.23 24.01 -39.16
C PRO A 976 -35.24 25.00 -40.34
N GLU A 977 -34.17 25.76 -40.57
CA GLU A 977 -34.05 26.61 -41.77
C GLU A 977 -33.86 25.80 -43.06
N ALA A 978 -33.35 24.55 -42.99
CA ALA A 978 -33.14 23.71 -44.16
C ALA A 978 -34.43 23.10 -44.75
N ALA A 979 -35.54 23.13 -44.00
CA ALA A 979 -36.84 22.64 -44.45
C ALA A 979 -37.69 23.72 -45.15
N ALA A 980 -37.39 25.00 -44.94
CA ALA A 980 -38.11 26.12 -45.57
C ALA A 980 -37.62 26.44 -46.99
N SER A 981 -36.40 26.01 -47.36
CA SER A 981 -35.79 26.31 -48.66
C SER A 981 -36.08 25.29 -49.77
N SER A 982 -36.84 24.22 -49.51
CA SER A 982 -37.15 23.17 -50.52
C SER A 982 -38.61 23.12 -50.97
N SER A 983 -39.42 24.14 -50.68
CA SER A 983 -40.77 24.31 -51.26
C SER A 983 -40.90 25.57 -52.14
N ALA A 984 -39.78 26.11 -52.60
CA ALA A 984 -39.69 27.29 -53.45
C ALA A 984 -38.52 27.19 -54.46
N ALA A 985 -38.44 26.05 -55.17
CA ALA A 985 -37.62 25.82 -56.36
C ALA A 985 -38.29 24.74 -57.22
#